data_AF-A0A537PQN2-F1
#
_entry.id   AF-A0A537PQN2-F1
#
_cell.length_a   1.000
_cell.length_b   1.000
_cell.length_c   1.000
_cell.angle_alpha   90.00
_cell.angle_beta   90.00
_cell.angle_gamma   90.00
#
_symmetry.space_group_name_H-M   'P 1'
#
loop_
_entity.id
_entity.type
_entity.pdbx_description
1 polymer ?
#
loop_
_entity_poly.entity_id
_entity_poly.type
_entity_poly.pdbx_seq_one_letter_code
_entity_poly.pdbx_strand_id
1 'polypeptide(L)'
;MTIFIRRPFARYGVWLLVGSIAAIVLGTVGWRSSHPRFDMVKTLASLVAEEGTWDNPWDLQDKKTASLEADIQAEHNRIKRLILRRELAQQYVGEGVSGAGIAILEQLLSEYGSSIPPVDVETLRADLAFAYFRMGELTNCSWNHNADVCIFPIQGDGVHKQQLGATEAAQQYAALLADPATNRENALFYRWMLNLCHMVLGTYPDGVPERWLIPQEAFASDYDIGKFRDVAAGRGLISFGRAGGIIVEDFANNGRLDVMISHMGLEEQVDYFRNTGDRRFTLATEEAGIKGITGGLNMVQADYNNDGCIDVLITRGAWLHDKGQHPMSLLRNNCDGTFTDVTAAAGILNNYPTQTAVWADYNNDGLLDLFVGNEIVRDKVAWPDNTPNFRLYINNGDGTFTDVGPETGIDVSGMIKGAAADDYNKDGWQDLFVSVMGKPNRLFRNVGAKGKIPKFVDVSQQAGIEQPVMSFTCWFFDYNNDGWPDIFVSGYWAAMPNIVREYIGEKDQAKGDRPRLYRNNGDGTFTDVSREMHLDKLLLTMGANFGDLDNDGWLDFYLGTGAAPLNNIVPNRMFRSHEGKYFDDVTTSGGFGHLQKGHGVAFADIDNDGNQDVLEVIGGAFTADRFWPVFFKNPGHGNHWIKLSLVGVHANRFAVGAMIRVRITEEGKSRDIYRTVNSGGSFGATTLRPHIGLGTATVIDELEIRWPGSGLRETVKGPILADASYELREGEGSLKSLRVSSAQSSTTTRP
;
A
#
# COMPACT_ATOMS: atom_id res chain seq x y z
N MET A 1 -54.54 -1.86 -64.16
CA MET A 1 -53.49 -2.26 -65.12
C MET A 1 -52.85 -3.54 -64.57
N THR A 2 -53.57 -4.67 -64.66
CA THR A 2 -53.38 -5.76 -65.66
C THR A 2 -52.24 -6.73 -65.24
N ILE A 3 -52.59 -7.82 -64.52
CA ILE A 3 -52.43 -9.26 -64.91
C ILE A 3 -51.02 -9.84 -64.58
N PHE A 4 -50.75 -11.11 -64.27
CA PHE A 4 -51.38 -12.33 -63.69
C PHE A 4 -50.35 -13.47 -63.97
N ILE A 5 -50.44 -14.60 -63.23
CA ILE A 5 -49.99 -15.99 -63.58
C ILE A 5 -48.50 -16.33 -63.30
N ARG A 6 -48.11 -17.24 -62.37
CA ARG A 6 -48.37 -18.69 -62.09
C ARG A 6 -47.71 -19.72 -63.03
N ARG A 7 -46.64 -20.34 -62.49
CA ARG A 7 -46.27 -21.79 -62.44
C ARG A 7 -46.02 -22.57 -63.77
N PRO A 8 -45.74 -23.90 -63.75
CA PRO A 8 -44.42 -24.54 -63.53
C PRO A 8 -44.15 -25.62 -64.61
N PHE A 9 -43.05 -26.38 -64.57
CA PHE A 9 -43.07 -27.78 -65.05
C PHE A 9 -41.96 -28.62 -64.41
N ALA A 10 -42.37 -29.83 -64.01
CA ALA A 10 -41.56 -30.90 -63.42
C ALA A 10 -40.70 -31.62 -64.49
N ARG A 11 -39.83 -32.56 -64.06
CA ARG A 11 -39.87 -33.95 -64.54
C ARG A 11 -38.84 -34.89 -63.86
N TYR A 12 -39.39 -35.99 -63.37
CA TYR A 12 -38.94 -37.40 -63.36
C TYR A 12 -37.67 -37.89 -62.63
N GLY A 13 -37.86 -39.02 -61.93
CA GLY A 13 -36.93 -40.15 -61.98
C GLY A 13 -36.72 -40.88 -60.65
N VAL A 14 -37.40 -42.01 -60.45
CA VAL A 14 -37.27 -42.95 -59.32
C VAL A 14 -36.39 -44.15 -59.73
N TRP A 15 -35.82 -44.85 -58.73
CA TRP A 15 -35.37 -46.27 -58.61
C TRP A 15 -33.90 -46.36 -58.10
N LEU A 16 -33.64 -46.55 -56.80
CA LEU A 16 -33.70 -47.77 -55.93
C LEU A 16 -32.42 -48.65 -55.93
N LEU A 17 -31.72 -48.64 -54.76
CA LEU A 17 -31.13 -49.77 -53.98
C LEU A 17 -29.96 -50.58 -54.59
N VAL A 18 -28.91 -51.11 -53.92
CA VAL A 18 -28.38 -51.33 -52.53
C VAL A 18 -26.84 -51.47 -52.70
N GLY A 19 -25.95 -50.93 -51.86
CA GLY A 19 -25.31 -51.72 -50.81
C GLY A 19 -23.77 -51.56 -50.70
N SER A 20 -23.32 -51.01 -49.58
CA SER A 20 -22.26 -51.52 -48.68
C SER A 20 -20.77 -51.61 -49.09
N ILE A 21 -19.97 -50.78 -48.38
CA ILE A 21 -18.68 -51.05 -47.67
C ILE A 21 -17.39 -50.35 -48.14
N ALA A 22 -16.78 -49.69 -47.14
CA ALA A 22 -15.36 -49.34 -46.90
C ALA A 22 -14.78 -47.98 -47.33
N ALA A 23 -14.68 -47.12 -46.31
CA ALA A 23 -13.51 -46.31 -45.89
C ALA A 23 -12.81 -45.36 -46.88
N ILE A 24 -12.88 -44.06 -46.57
CA ILE A 24 -11.72 -43.21 -46.25
C ILE A 24 -12.26 -41.99 -45.46
N VAL A 25 -11.86 -41.91 -44.19
CA VAL A 25 -11.88 -40.68 -43.39
C VAL A 25 -10.64 -39.90 -43.78
N LEU A 26 -10.77 -38.61 -44.13
CA LEU A 26 -9.72 -37.61 -43.97
C LEU A 26 -10.28 -36.18 -44.14
N GLY A 27 -10.34 -35.48 -43.01
CA GLY A 27 -9.81 -34.11 -42.88
C GLY A 27 -10.61 -32.94 -43.45
N THR A 28 -11.65 -32.51 -42.75
CA THR A 28 -12.01 -31.07 -42.72
C THR A 28 -11.23 -30.41 -41.58
N VAL A 29 -10.06 -29.85 -41.91
CA VAL A 29 -9.30 -28.98 -41.02
C VAL A 29 -10.13 -27.71 -40.81
N GLY A 30 -10.70 -27.59 -39.62
CA GLY A 30 -11.27 -26.33 -39.13
C GLY A 30 -10.15 -25.30 -39.02
N TRP A 31 -10.24 -24.24 -39.81
CA TRP A 31 -9.40 -23.06 -39.67
C TRP A 31 -9.85 -22.33 -38.41
N ARG A 32 -9.33 -22.74 -37.24
CA ARG A 32 -9.39 -21.94 -36.02
C ARG A 32 -8.45 -20.76 -36.25
N SER A 33 -8.98 -19.56 -36.40
CA SER A 33 -8.21 -18.33 -36.24
C SER A 33 -7.67 -18.32 -34.81
N SER A 34 -6.42 -18.74 -34.61
CA SER A 34 -5.70 -18.54 -33.37
C SER A 34 -5.38 -17.06 -33.26
N HIS A 35 -6.35 -16.28 -32.77
CA HIS A 35 -5.98 -15.01 -32.13
C HIS A 35 -4.98 -15.38 -31.04
N PRO A 36 -3.77 -14.77 -31.02
CA PRO A 36 -2.81 -15.07 -29.96
C PRO A 36 -3.50 -14.83 -28.62
N ARG A 37 -3.46 -15.83 -27.74
CA ARG A 37 -3.96 -15.72 -26.36
C ARG A 37 -3.20 -14.57 -25.70
N PHE A 38 -3.90 -13.69 -24.97
CA PHE A 38 -3.27 -12.59 -24.23
C PHE A 38 -2.15 -13.12 -23.33
N ASP A 39 -1.05 -12.37 -23.26
CA ASP A 39 0.18 -12.74 -22.58
C ASP A 39 0.66 -11.52 -21.80
N MET A 40 0.48 -11.54 -20.48
CA MET A 40 0.78 -10.40 -19.63
C MET A 40 2.27 -10.06 -19.65
N VAL A 41 3.13 -11.07 -19.59
CA VAL A 41 4.59 -10.88 -19.57
C VAL A 41 5.06 -10.17 -20.84
N LYS A 42 4.57 -10.60 -22.02
CA LYS A 42 4.89 -9.91 -23.28
C LYS A 42 4.31 -8.50 -23.34
N THR A 43 3.11 -8.30 -22.80
CA THR A 43 2.46 -6.99 -22.78
C THR A 43 3.27 -6.00 -21.96
N LEU A 44 3.69 -6.38 -20.74
CA LEU A 44 4.52 -5.55 -19.87
C LEU A 44 5.90 -5.28 -20.50
N ALA A 45 6.53 -6.28 -21.10
CA ALA A 45 7.80 -6.10 -21.82
C ALA A 45 7.65 -5.15 -23.03
N SER A 46 6.53 -5.18 -23.76
CA SER A 46 6.25 -4.25 -24.86
C SER A 46 6.12 -2.82 -24.34
N LEU A 47 5.41 -2.63 -23.21
CA LEU A 47 5.25 -1.30 -22.62
C LEU A 47 6.60 -0.68 -22.26
N VAL A 48 7.51 -1.44 -21.65
CA VAL A 48 8.89 -0.98 -21.38
C VAL A 48 9.62 -0.60 -22.66
N ALA A 49 9.53 -1.43 -23.70
CA ALA A 49 10.23 -1.19 -24.97
C ALA A 49 9.67 0.01 -25.75
N GLU A 50 8.38 0.32 -25.59
CA GLU A 50 7.68 1.42 -26.25
C GLU A 50 7.69 2.71 -25.42
N GLU A 51 8.24 2.66 -24.21
CA GLU A 51 8.25 3.77 -23.27
C GLU A 51 9.20 4.88 -23.78
N GLY A 52 8.62 5.90 -24.42
CA GLY A 52 9.36 7.06 -24.94
C GLY A 52 9.81 8.04 -23.84
N THR A 53 10.37 9.17 -24.26
CA THR A 53 10.63 10.30 -23.36
C THR A 53 9.31 10.94 -22.93
N TRP A 54 9.20 11.31 -21.65
CA TRP A 54 8.02 11.96 -21.09
C TRP A 54 8.40 12.82 -19.89
N ASP A 55 7.59 13.85 -19.63
CA ASP A 55 7.85 14.88 -18.63
C ASP A 55 7.22 14.53 -17.27
N ASN A 56 7.38 13.28 -16.81
CA ASN A 56 7.18 13.00 -15.38
C ASN A 56 8.40 13.53 -14.62
N PRO A 57 8.24 14.37 -13.59
CA PRO A 57 9.36 14.72 -12.73
C PRO A 57 9.92 13.53 -11.93
N TRP A 58 9.20 12.42 -11.78
CA TRP A 58 9.55 11.34 -10.84
C TRP A 58 9.94 10.01 -11.48
N ASP A 59 9.86 9.85 -12.80
CA ASP A 59 10.14 8.59 -13.48
C ASP A 59 11.06 8.78 -14.69
N LEU A 60 11.71 7.70 -15.15
CA LEU A 60 12.58 7.67 -16.34
C LEU A 60 13.67 8.76 -16.36
N GLN A 61 14.36 8.92 -15.22
CA GLN A 61 15.40 9.94 -15.05
C GLN A 61 16.50 9.82 -16.11
N ASP A 62 16.90 8.60 -16.47
CA ASP A 62 17.92 8.30 -17.48
C ASP A 62 17.54 8.88 -18.87
N LYS A 63 16.29 8.69 -19.29
CA LYS A 63 15.78 9.22 -20.57
C LYS A 63 15.70 10.75 -20.53
N LYS A 64 15.31 11.32 -19.37
CA LYS A 64 15.25 12.78 -19.19
C LYS A 64 16.64 13.41 -19.18
N THR A 65 17.61 12.79 -18.51
CA THR A 65 19.03 13.17 -18.51
C THR A 65 19.57 13.25 -19.95
N ALA A 66 19.36 12.22 -20.77
CA ALA A 66 19.83 12.20 -22.16
C ALA A 66 19.20 13.33 -23.02
N SER A 67 17.91 13.63 -22.81
CA SER A 67 17.24 14.75 -23.48
C SER A 67 17.84 16.11 -23.07
N LEU A 68 18.04 16.32 -21.76
CA LEU A 68 18.58 17.57 -21.24
C LEU A 68 20.01 17.82 -21.72
N GLU A 69 20.85 16.78 -21.82
CA GLU A 69 22.19 16.91 -22.38
C GLU A 69 22.18 17.43 -23.83
N ALA A 70 21.27 16.91 -24.66
CA ALA A 70 21.09 17.39 -26.04
C ALA A 70 20.59 18.84 -26.08
N ASP A 71 19.61 19.19 -25.25
CA ASP A 71 19.07 20.55 -25.16
C ASP A 71 20.13 21.57 -24.70
N ILE A 72 20.98 21.18 -23.74
CA ILE A 72 22.09 22.02 -23.24
C ILE A 72 23.14 22.27 -24.32
N GLN A 73 23.38 21.32 -25.22
CA GLN A 73 24.30 21.48 -26.34
C GLN A 73 23.74 22.44 -27.41
N ALA A 74 22.43 22.41 -27.63
CA ALA A 74 21.75 23.28 -28.59
C ALA A 74 21.47 24.71 -28.06
N GLU A 75 21.39 24.89 -26.73
CA GLU A 75 21.04 26.18 -26.13
C GLU A 75 22.26 27.10 -25.98
N HIS A 76 22.15 28.30 -26.56
CA HIS A 76 23.21 29.33 -26.55
C HIS A 76 22.92 30.47 -25.57
N ASN A 77 21.68 30.62 -25.10
CA ASN A 77 21.33 31.61 -24.09
C ASN A 77 21.89 31.19 -22.72
N ARG A 78 22.74 32.05 -22.18
CA ARG A 78 23.44 31.82 -20.91
C ARG A 78 22.52 31.49 -19.73
N ILE A 79 21.38 32.18 -19.58
CA ILE A 79 20.44 31.97 -18.46
C ILE A 79 19.61 30.70 -18.66
N LYS A 80 19.14 30.43 -19.88
CA LYS A 80 18.44 29.17 -20.16
C LYS A 80 19.35 27.95 -19.94
N ARG A 81 20.62 28.06 -20.33
CA ARG A 81 21.61 27.02 -20.10
C ARG A 81 21.90 26.77 -18.61
N LEU A 82 21.88 27.81 -17.77
CA LEU A 82 21.91 27.67 -16.31
C LEU A 82 20.72 26.83 -15.82
N ILE A 83 19.50 27.16 -16.24
CA ILE A 83 18.26 26.47 -15.83
C ILE A 83 18.31 24.99 -16.24
N LEU A 84 18.63 24.70 -17.51
CA LEU A 84 18.72 23.33 -18.02
C LEU A 84 19.81 22.52 -17.30
N ARG A 85 20.98 23.10 -17.02
CA ARG A 85 22.05 22.43 -16.27
C ARG A 85 21.67 22.16 -14.82
N ARG A 86 20.94 23.07 -14.18
CA ARG A 86 20.40 22.85 -12.83
C ARG A 86 19.40 21.69 -12.83
N GLU A 87 18.50 21.65 -13.81
CA GLU A 87 17.54 20.54 -13.95
C GLU A 87 18.27 19.21 -14.20
N LEU A 88 19.28 19.21 -15.07
CA LEU A 88 20.13 18.03 -15.31
C LEU A 88 20.78 17.52 -14.00
N ALA A 89 21.29 18.43 -13.17
CA ALA A 89 21.85 18.04 -11.88
C ALA A 89 20.80 17.40 -10.96
N GLN A 90 19.57 17.92 -10.94
CA GLN A 90 18.46 17.35 -10.16
C GLN A 90 18.07 15.95 -10.69
N GLN A 91 18.07 15.75 -12.01
CA GLN A 91 17.80 14.43 -12.61
C GLN A 91 18.88 13.41 -12.23
N TYR A 92 20.17 13.77 -12.27
CA TYR A 92 21.24 12.87 -11.81
C TYR A 92 21.10 12.49 -10.33
N VAL A 93 20.71 13.44 -9.46
CA VAL A 93 20.43 13.12 -8.06
C VAL A 93 19.25 12.14 -7.94
N GLY A 94 18.19 12.34 -8.73
CA GLY A 94 17.04 11.44 -8.77
C GLY A 94 17.28 10.08 -9.43
N GLU A 95 18.30 9.96 -10.26
CA GLU A 95 18.77 8.68 -10.84
C GLU A 95 19.63 7.88 -9.84
N GLY A 96 20.17 8.55 -8.81
CA GLY A 96 21.09 7.96 -7.84
C GLY A 96 22.57 8.23 -8.16
N VAL A 97 22.85 9.04 -9.18
CA VAL A 97 24.20 9.44 -9.61
C VAL A 97 24.56 10.81 -9.02
N SER A 98 24.41 10.94 -7.69
CA SER A 98 24.52 12.24 -6.99
C SER A 98 25.85 12.96 -7.25
N GLY A 99 26.94 12.24 -7.48
CA GLY A 99 28.24 12.84 -7.82
C GLY A 99 28.25 13.67 -9.11
N ALA A 100 27.51 13.24 -10.15
CA ALA A 100 27.39 14.00 -11.39
C ALA A 100 26.59 15.30 -11.18
N GLY A 101 25.52 15.23 -10.38
CA GLY A 101 24.74 16.40 -9.99
C GLY A 101 25.57 17.41 -9.18
N ILE A 102 26.33 16.94 -8.19
CA ILE A 102 27.25 17.76 -7.39
C ILE A 102 28.23 18.53 -8.29
N ALA A 103 28.92 17.84 -9.20
CA ALA A 103 29.90 18.45 -10.08
C ALA A 103 29.30 19.57 -10.95
N ILE A 104 28.08 19.38 -11.45
CA ILE A 104 27.37 20.42 -12.21
C ILE A 104 27.02 21.61 -11.31
N LEU A 105 26.49 21.38 -10.11
CA LEU A 105 26.08 22.44 -9.19
C LEU A 105 27.26 23.28 -8.71
N GLU A 106 28.39 22.65 -8.39
CA GLU A 106 29.65 23.36 -8.07
C GLU A 106 30.11 24.23 -9.25
N GLN A 107 30.06 23.69 -10.47
CA GLN A 107 30.42 24.44 -11.68
C GLN A 107 29.47 25.63 -11.90
N LEU A 108 28.16 25.46 -11.70
CA LEU A 108 27.19 26.55 -11.80
C LEU A 108 27.45 27.64 -10.76
N LEU A 109 27.73 27.27 -9.51
CA LEU A 109 28.06 28.25 -8.46
C LEU A 109 29.35 29.01 -8.78
N SER A 110 30.36 28.34 -9.31
CA SER A 110 31.61 28.97 -9.74
C SER A 110 31.42 29.93 -10.92
N GLU A 111 30.65 29.54 -11.95
CA GLU A 111 30.45 30.33 -13.17
C GLU A 111 29.45 31.47 -13.00
N TYR A 112 28.43 31.31 -12.15
CA TYR A 112 27.28 32.21 -12.08
C TYR A 112 27.07 32.86 -10.73
N GLY A 113 27.59 32.29 -9.63
CA GLY A 113 27.21 32.68 -8.27
C GLY A 113 27.45 34.14 -7.91
N SER A 114 28.41 34.81 -8.56
CA SER A 114 28.67 36.24 -8.38
C SER A 114 27.84 37.16 -9.28
N SER A 115 27.10 36.59 -10.25
CA SER A 115 26.43 37.31 -11.34
C SER A 115 24.90 37.10 -11.40
N ILE A 116 24.36 36.26 -10.52
CA ILE A 116 22.91 35.98 -10.42
C ILE A 116 22.34 36.54 -9.11
N PRO A 117 21.02 36.78 -9.04
CA PRO A 117 20.34 37.21 -7.83
C PRO A 117 20.64 36.31 -6.61
N PRO A 118 20.70 36.86 -5.39
CA PRO A 118 20.95 36.08 -4.17
C PRO A 118 19.99 34.90 -3.96
N VAL A 119 18.72 35.03 -4.35
CA VAL A 119 17.73 33.94 -4.27
C VAL A 119 18.09 32.74 -5.16
N ASP A 120 18.70 32.99 -6.32
CA ASP A 120 19.14 31.92 -7.22
C ASP A 120 20.42 31.27 -6.70
N VAL A 121 21.30 32.04 -6.04
CA VAL A 121 22.48 31.49 -5.33
C VAL A 121 22.05 30.60 -4.17
N GLU A 122 21.07 31.04 -3.36
CA GLU A 122 20.50 30.24 -2.27
C GLU A 122 19.97 28.90 -2.81
N THR A 123 19.22 28.97 -3.91
CA THR A 123 18.63 27.80 -4.56
C THR A 123 19.69 26.81 -5.04
N LEU A 124 20.74 27.26 -5.73
CA LEU A 124 21.83 26.39 -6.18
C LEU A 124 22.61 25.77 -5.01
N ARG A 125 22.82 26.52 -3.93
CA ARG A 125 23.48 26.01 -2.71
C ARG A 125 22.61 24.98 -2.00
N ALA A 126 21.29 25.17 -1.96
CA ALA A 126 20.36 24.22 -1.37
C ALA A 126 20.32 22.91 -2.17
N ASP A 127 20.27 22.98 -3.50
CA ASP A 127 20.36 21.78 -4.36
C ASP A 127 21.69 21.05 -4.14
N LEU A 128 22.81 21.78 -4.00
CA LEU A 128 24.13 21.20 -3.74
C LEU A 128 24.18 20.51 -2.37
N ALA A 129 23.67 21.16 -1.32
CA ALA A 129 23.58 20.59 0.02
C ALA A 129 22.76 19.30 0.03
N PHE A 130 21.64 19.30 -0.68
CA PHE A 130 20.78 18.13 -0.81
C PHE A 130 21.45 17.00 -1.61
N ALA A 131 22.16 17.31 -2.69
CA ALA A 131 22.90 16.31 -3.49
C ALA A 131 23.99 15.62 -2.66
N TYR A 132 24.73 16.36 -1.82
CA TYR A 132 25.68 15.77 -0.88
C TYR A 132 25.00 14.88 0.16
N PHE A 133 23.87 15.30 0.72
CA PHE A 133 23.11 14.49 1.66
C PHE A 133 22.67 13.16 1.02
N ARG A 134 22.05 13.22 -0.16
CA ARG A 134 21.63 12.02 -0.92
C ARG A 134 22.79 11.10 -1.26
N MET A 135 23.96 11.64 -1.62
CA MET A 135 25.16 10.84 -1.84
C MET A 135 25.54 10.05 -0.58
N GLY A 136 25.54 10.72 0.59
CA GLY A 136 25.83 10.07 1.87
C GLY A 136 24.80 9.00 2.22
N GLU A 137 23.53 9.31 2.07
CA GLU A 137 22.40 8.42 2.37
C GLU A 137 22.40 7.17 1.47
N LEU A 138 22.51 7.30 0.15
CA LEU A 138 22.57 6.15 -0.78
C LEU A 138 23.73 5.22 -0.43
N THR A 139 24.88 5.81 -0.11
CA THR A 139 26.11 5.06 0.20
C THR A 139 26.00 4.30 1.53
N ASN A 140 25.40 4.90 2.55
CA ASN A 140 25.37 4.31 3.89
C ASN A 140 24.08 3.53 4.17
N CYS A 141 22.91 4.08 3.85
CA CYS A 141 21.63 3.44 4.13
C CYS A 141 21.26 2.36 3.12
N SER A 142 21.52 2.57 1.81
CA SER A 142 21.13 1.60 0.77
C SER A 142 22.25 0.59 0.49
N TRP A 143 23.46 1.03 0.16
CA TRP A 143 24.53 0.09 -0.25
C TRP A 143 25.28 -0.57 0.91
N ASN A 144 25.33 0.07 2.08
CA ASN A 144 25.95 -0.47 3.30
C ASN A 144 24.92 -0.67 4.42
N HIS A 145 23.73 -1.13 4.04
CA HIS A 145 22.55 -1.27 4.89
C HIS A 145 22.78 -2.16 6.13
N ASN A 146 22.11 -1.80 7.23
CA ASN A 146 21.97 -2.58 8.46
C ASN A 146 20.65 -2.22 9.18
N ALA A 147 20.31 -2.92 10.25
CA ALA A 147 19.02 -2.77 10.94
C ALA A 147 18.79 -1.42 11.66
N ASP A 148 19.82 -0.60 11.83
CA ASP A 148 19.77 0.68 12.56
C ASP A 148 19.95 1.90 11.64
N VAL A 149 20.37 1.74 10.37
CA VAL A 149 20.53 2.88 9.46
C VAL A 149 19.20 3.45 9.02
N CYS A 150 19.16 4.77 8.87
CA CYS A 150 17.96 5.50 8.45
C CYS A 150 16.74 5.34 9.39
N ILE A 151 16.91 4.80 10.61
CA ILE A 151 15.90 4.81 11.68
C ILE A 151 16.06 6.08 12.53
N PHE A 152 15.01 6.90 12.58
CA PHE A 152 14.97 8.17 13.30
C PHE A 152 14.58 7.99 14.79
N PRO A 153 15.25 8.68 15.72
CA PRO A 153 16.47 9.47 15.54
C PRO A 153 17.69 8.56 15.29
N ILE A 154 18.58 8.98 14.39
CA ILE A 154 19.73 8.17 13.99
C ILE A 154 20.80 8.20 15.09
N GLN A 155 21.23 7.01 15.51
CA GLN A 155 22.19 6.79 16.58
C GLN A 155 22.87 5.42 16.45
N GLY A 156 23.93 5.18 17.23
CA GLY A 156 24.60 3.88 17.28
C GLY A 156 25.11 3.41 15.91
N ASP A 157 24.74 2.19 15.51
CA ASP A 157 25.14 1.59 14.23
C ASP A 157 24.45 2.22 13.00
N GLY A 158 23.49 3.13 13.22
CA GLY A 158 22.89 3.96 12.18
C GLY A 158 23.74 5.16 11.74
N VAL A 159 24.79 5.50 12.50
CA VAL A 159 25.73 6.58 12.15
C VAL A 159 26.49 6.23 10.88
N HIS A 160 26.58 7.18 9.94
CA HIS A 160 27.23 6.97 8.66
C HIS A 160 28.74 6.70 8.85
N LYS A 161 29.20 5.64 8.19
CA LYS A 161 30.64 5.28 8.10
C LYS A 161 31.33 6.11 7.03
N GLN A 162 30.66 6.34 5.91
CA GLN A 162 31.13 7.23 4.85
C GLN A 162 30.55 8.63 5.06
N GLN A 163 31.32 9.49 5.70
CA GLN A 163 30.83 10.76 6.24
C GLN A 163 30.91 11.95 5.28
N LEU A 164 31.66 11.87 4.17
CA LEU A 164 31.87 12.98 3.24
C LEU A 164 30.57 13.69 2.84
N GLY A 165 29.56 12.93 2.39
CA GLY A 165 28.28 13.50 1.98
C GLY A 165 27.56 14.25 3.10
N ALA A 166 27.53 13.69 4.31
CA ALA A 166 26.88 14.33 5.44
C ALA A 166 27.65 15.56 5.95
N THR A 167 28.99 15.50 5.95
CA THR A 167 29.86 16.62 6.35
C THR A 167 29.68 17.81 5.42
N GLU A 168 29.74 17.59 4.09
CA GLU A 168 29.55 18.67 3.11
C GLU A 168 28.13 19.22 3.16
N ALA A 169 27.11 18.37 3.28
CA ALA A 169 25.73 18.82 3.44
C ALA A 169 25.55 19.69 4.70
N ALA A 170 26.08 19.26 5.86
CA ALA A 170 26.03 20.03 7.10
C ALA A 170 26.68 21.41 6.94
N GLN A 171 27.85 21.47 6.29
CA GLN A 171 28.54 22.72 6.03
C GLN A 171 27.71 23.67 5.16
N GLN A 172 27.11 23.17 4.07
CA GLN A 172 26.27 24.00 3.19
C GLN A 172 25.00 24.49 3.89
N TYR A 173 24.28 23.62 4.62
CA TYR A 173 23.08 24.03 5.37
C TYR A 173 23.40 25.02 6.49
N ALA A 174 24.51 24.84 7.21
CA ALA A 174 24.95 25.79 8.22
C ALA A 174 25.30 27.16 7.61
N ALA A 175 25.92 27.19 6.44
CA ALA A 175 26.22 28.42 5.71
C ALA A 175 24.94 29.13 5.23
N LEU A 176 23.98 28.39 4.67
CA LEU A 176 22.66 28.91 4.29
C LEU A 176 21.95 29.51 5.51
N LEU A 177 21.88 28.79 6.63
CA LEU A 177 21.25 29.30 7.85
C LEU A 177 21.97 30.49 8.49
N ALA A 178 23.26 30.68 8.21
CA ALA A 178 24.02 31.83 8.72
C ALA A 178 23.84 33.09 7.87
N ASP A 179 23.37 32.97 6.62
CA ASP A 179 23.15 34.09 5.71
C ASP A 179 21.86 34.85 6.05
N PRO A 180 21.93 36.15 6.42
CA PRO A 180 20.73 36.96 6.67
C PRO A 180 19.80 37.12 5.47
N ALA A 181 20.28 36.86 4.24
CA ALA A 181 19.50 36.94 3.02
C ALA A 181 18.65 35.68 2.76
N THR A 182 18.90 34.58 3.49
CA THR A 182 18.17 33.33 3.29
C THR A 182 16.68 33.48 3.57
N ASN A 183 15.87 32.93 2.67
CA ASN A 183 14.43 32.92 2.83
C ASN A 183 14.02 32.22 4.14
N ARG A 184 13.17 32.88 4.93
CA ARG A 184 12.74 32.40 6.26
C ARG A 184 11.97 31.07 6.22
N GLU A 185 11.19 30.82 5.17
CA GLU A 185 10.50 29.53 5.01
C GLU A 185 11.50 28.42 4.69
N ASN A 186 12.45 28.69 3.79
CA ASN A 186 13.48 27.72 3.43
C ASN A 186 14.41 27.41 4.62
N ALA A 187 14.68 28.39 5.47
CA ALA A 187 15.47 28.21 6.69
C ALA A 187 14.89 27.13 7.63
N LEU A 188 13.56 26.95 7.67
CA LEU A 188 12.95 25.86 8.44
C LEU A 188 13.33 24.48 7.87
N PHE A 189 13.29 24.32 6.54
CA PHE A 189 13.74 23.10 5.90
C PHE A 189 15.26 22.86 6.10
N TYR A 190 16.08 23.90 5.96
CA TYR A 190 17.53 23.78 6.20
C TYR A 190 17.84 23.43 7.66
N ARG A 191 17.07 23.94 8.62
CA ARG A 191 17.16 23.58 10.04
C ARG A 191 16.93 22.08 10.24
N TRP A 192 15.87 21.53 9.63
CA TRP A 192 15.60 20.09 9.67
C TRP A 192 16.76 19.27 9.10
N MET A 193 17.19 19.61 7.89
CA MET A 193 18.29 18.89 7.23
C MET A 193 19.60 19.00 8.00
N LEU A 194 19.91 20.15 8.61
CA LEU A 194 21.10 20.30 9.45
C LEU A 194 21.07 19.33 10.66
N ASN A 195 19.94 19.24 11.36
CA ASN A 195 19.80 18.33 12.50
C ASN A 195 19.97 16.87 12.04
N LEU A 196 19.34 16.46 10.92
CA LEU A 196 19.56 15.14 10.33
C LEU A 196 21.01 14.88 9.95
N CYS A 197 21.71 15.86 9.35
CA CYS A 197 23.14 15.76 9.04
C CYS A 197 23.96 15.46 10.31
N HIS A 198 23.69 16.16 11.41
CA HIS A 198 24.40 15.92 12.66
C HIS A 198 24.04 14.58 13.33
N MET A 199 22.81 14.08 13.16
CA MET A 199 22.42 12.74 13.60
C MET A 199 23.19 11.66 12.82
N VAL A 200 23.22 11.72 11.48
CA VAL A 200 23.97 10.75 10.67
C VAL A 200 25.49 10.86 10.88
N LEU A 201 26.01 12.01 11.32
CA LEU A 201 27.41 12.17 11.70
C LEU A 201 27.73 11.67 13.12
N GLY A 202 26.70 11.35 13.93
CA GLY A 202 26.88 10.98 15.34
C GLY A 202 27.34 12.13 16.22
N THR A 203 27.10 13.37 15.80
CA THR A 203 27.49 14.59 16.55
C THR A 203 26.29 15.31 17.17
N TYR A 204 25.06 14.89 16.87
CA TYR A 204 23.85 15.43 17.47
C TYR A 204 23.72 15.02 18.95
N PRO A 205 23.29 15.93 19.85
CA PRO A 205 22.83 17.29 19.58
C PRO A 205 23.96 18.33 19.56
N ASP A 206 25.10 18.04 20.18
CA ASP A 206 26.18 19.00 20.49
C ASP A 206 26.82 19.66 19.26
N GLY A 207 26.77 18.99 18.11
CA GLY A 207 27.27 19.50 16.83
C GLY A 207 26.38 20.56 16.19
N VAL A 208 25.11 20.66 16.59
CA VAL A 208 24.16 21.64 16.02
C VAL A 208 24.24 22.95 16.80
N PRO A 209 24.41 24.12 16.15
CA PRO A 209 24.33 25.40 16.83
C PRO A 209 22.99 25.59 17.56
N GLU A 210 23.02 26.00 18.83
CA GLU A 210 21.85 26.09 19.73
C GLU A 210 20.62 26.76 19.08
N ARG A 211 20.82 27.88 18.38
CA ARG A 211 19.72 28.61 17.69
C ARG A 211 18.97 27.78 16.64
N TRP A 212 19.60 26.74 16.08
CA TRP A 212 19.07 25.87 15.03
C TRP A 212 18.79 24.44 15.51
N LEU A 213 19.13 24.10 16.75
CA LEU A 213 18.86 22.79 17.33
C LEU A 213 17.35 22.54 17.39
N ILE A 214 16.88 21.43 16.84
CA ILE A 214 15.57 20.87 17.19
C ILE A 214 15.85 19.91 18.35
N PRO A 215 15.23 20.09 19.52
CA PRO A 215 15.67 19.39 20.71
C PRO A 215 15.16 17.94 20.72
N GLN A 216 15.85 17.05 21.45
CA GLN A 216 15.56 15.61 21.46
C GLN A 216 14.14 15.28 21.91
N GLU A 217 13.62 16.01 22.89
CA GLU A 217 12.26 15.87 23.39
C GLU A 217 11.18 16.09 22.34
N ALA A 218 11.49 16.82 21.25
CA ALA A 218 10.56 16.99 20.12
C ALA A 218 10.28 15.68 19.38
N PHE A 219 11.12 14.66 19.59
CA PHE A 219 11.04 13.36 18.92
C PHE A 219 10.68 12.22 19.88
N ALA A 220 10.52 12.51 21.18
CA ALA A 220 10.28 11.48 22.18
C ALA A 220 8.94 10.78 21.92
N SER A 221 8.94 9.46 22.08
CA SER A 221 7.71 8.67 22.09
C SER A 221 6.92 8.90 23.37
N ASP A 222 5.59 8.86 23.26
CA ASP A 222 4.65 9.03 24.38
C ASP A 222 4.67 7.80 25.32
N TYR A 223 5.01 6.63 24.77
CA TYR A 223 5.09 5.34 25.46
C TYR A 223 6.31 4.53 24.99
N ASP A 224 6.90 3.73 25.89
CA ASP A 224 7.99 2.81 25.55
C ASP A 224 7.43 1.41 25.23
N ILE A 225 7.27 1.12 23.94
CA ILE A 225 6.76 -0.17 23.46
C ILE A 225 7.85 -1.25 23.34
N GLY A 226 9.11 -0.90 23.61
CA GLY A 226 10.27 -1.74 23.35
C GLY A 226 10.66 -1.78 21.87
N LYS A 227 11.95 -1.97 21.60
CA LYS A 227 12.51 -1.86 20.25
C LYS A 227 12.18 -3.09 19.39
N PHE A 228 11.54 -2.83 18.24
CA PHE A 228 11.36 -3.78 17.16
C PHE A 228 12.59 -3.70 16.25
N ARG A 229 13.18 -4.86 15.94
CA ARG A 229 14.41 -4.89 15.14
C ARG A 229 14.09 -5.30 13.72
N ASP A 230 14.63 -4.57 12.75
CA ASP A 230 14.62 -5.03 11.37
C ASP A 230 15.46 -6.31 11.23
N VAL A 231 14.82 -7.37 10.75
CA VAL A 231 15.45 -8.68 10.50
C VAL A 231 15.32 -9.14 9.05
N ALA A 232 14.80 -8.31 8.13
CA ALA A 232 14.46 -8.69 6.76
C ALA A 232 15.60 -9.43 6.04
N ALA A 233 16.77 -8.78 5.96
CA ALA A 233 17.95 -9.36 5.31
C ALA A 233 18.41 -10.67 5.99
N GLY A 234 18.38 -10.72 7.33
CA GLY A 234 18.77 -11.90 8.10
C GLY A 234 17.80 -13.08 7.96
N ARG A 235 16.53 -12.81 7.61
CA ARG A 235 15.51 -13.83 7.31
C ARG A 235 15.45 -14.18 5.81
N GLY A 236 16.23 -13.55 4.94
CA GLY A 236 16.24 -13.82 3.49
C GLY A 236 15.16 -13.09 2.69
N LEU A 237 14.51 -12.09 3.29
CA LEU A 237 13.56 -11.19 2.61
C LEU A 237 14.34 -10.05 1.94
N ILE A 238 14.92 -10.34 0.78
CA ILE A 238 15.81 -9.42 0.05
C ILE A 238 15.16 -9.02 -1.26
N SER A 239 14.57 -7.83 -1.29
CA SER A 239 14.05 -7.19 -2.50
C SER A 239 14.55 -5.74 -2.54
N PHE A 240 14.76 -5.16 -3.72
CA PHE A 240 15.30 -3.81 -3.84
C PHE A 240 14.63 -3.05 -4.98
N GLY A 241 13.75 -2.12 -4.63
CA GLY A 241 12.91 -1.44 -5.59
C GLY A 241 12.28 -0.17 -5.04
N ARG A 242 11.48 0.46 -5.89
CA ARG A 242 10.73 1.68 -5.60
C ARG A 242 9.48 1.41 -4.75
N ALA A 243 8.67 2.46 -4.58
CA ALA A 243 7.32 2.38 -4.00
C ALA A 243 6.53 1.17 -4.53
N GLY A 244 5.77 0.51 -3.66
CA GLY A 244 5.03 -0.68 -4.07
C GLY A 244 4.18 -1.27 -2.95
N GLY A 245 3.67 -2.48 -3.18
CA GLY A 245 2.77 -3.14 -2.25
C GLY A 245 3.30 -4.45 -1.68
N ILE A 246 2.65 -4.92 -0.62
CA ILE A 246 3.00 -6.16 0.08
C ILE A 246 1.76 -6.97 0.44
N ILE A 247 1.83 -8.28 0.30
CA ILE A 247 0.82 -9.22 0.83
C ILE A 247 1.53 -10.26 1.69
N VAL A 248 0.97 -10.53 2.87
CA VAL A 248 1.39 -11.63 3.75
C VAL A 248 0.27 -12.64 3.86
N GLU A 249 0.43 -13.82 3.24
CA GLU A 249 -0.57 -14.89 3.22
C GLU A 249 0.05 -16.29 3.04
N ASP A 250 -0.69 -17.33 3.41
CA ASP A 250 -0.37 -18.73 3.19
C ASP A 250 -0.71 -19.16 1.76
N PHE A 251 0.04 -18.64 0.79
CA PHE A 251 -0.18 -18.91 -0.63
C PHE A 251 0.01 -20.39 -0.98
N ALA A 252 0.86 -21.11 -0.26
CA ALA A 252 1.10 -22.53 -0.47
C ALA A 252 0.18 -23.46 0.34
N ASN A 253 -0.84 -22.92 1.04
CA ASN A 253 -1.82 -23.66 1.84
C ASN A 253 -1.19 -24.69 2.79
N ASN A 254 -0.08 -24.33 3.42
CA ASN A 254 0.70 -25.21 4.28
C ASN A 254 0.78 -24.73 5.74
N GLY A 255 0.03 -23.70 6.09
CA GLY A 255 -0.05 -23.08 7.40
C GLY A 255 1.09 -22.11 7.72
N ARG A 256 1.93 -21.77 6.74
CA ARG A 256 3.00 -20.77 6.92
C ARG A 256 2.71 -19.56 6.05
N LEU A 257 2.84 -18.38 6.63
CA LEU A 257 2.67 -17.13 5.91
C LEU A 257 3.91 -16.86 5.04
N ASP A 258 3.68 -16.75 3.74
CA ASP A 258 4.60 -16.33 2.70
C ASP A 258 4.47 -14.81 2.47
N VAL A 259 5.39 -14.21 1.71
CA VAL A 259 5.37 -12.77 1.40
C VAL A 259 5.44 -12.53 -0.10
N MET A 260 4.60 -11.67 -0.63
CA MET A 260 4.71 -11.14 -2.00
C MET A 260 4.92 -9.64 -1.96
N ILE A 261 5.86 -9.13 -2.76
CA ILE A 261 6.22 -7.71 -2.85
C ILE A 261 6.16 -7.28 -4.32
N SER A 262 5.55 -6.13 -4.59
CA SER A 262 5.67 -5.44 -5.88
C SER A 262 6.39 -4.11 -5.74
N HIS A 263 6.83 -3.57 -6.88
CA HIS A 263 7.37 -2.22 -7.00
C HIS A 263 6.76 -1.52 -8.21
N MET A 264 6.72 -0.19 -8.22
CA MET A 264 5.98 0.57 -9.22
C MET A 264 6.61 0.56 -10.61
N GLY A 265 7.94 0.39 -10.71
CA GLY A 265 8.64 0.41 -11.98
C GLY A 265 8.28 -0.76 -12.87
N LEU A 266 8.02 -0.49 -14.16
CA LEU A 266 7.66 -1.54 -15.12
C LEU A 266 8.75 -2.57 -15.39
N GLU A 267 10.01 -2.28 -15.04
CA GLU A 267 11.12 -3.24 -15.11
C GLU A 267 11.35 -3.96 -13.77
N GLU A 268 10.70 -3.52 -12.69
CA GLU A 268 10.89 -4.07 -11.36
C GLU A 268 10.01 -5.31 -11.17
N GLN A 269 10.64 -6.44 -10.84
CA GLN A 269 9.99 -7.73 -10.69
C GLN A 269 9.07 -7.74 -9.47
N VAL A 270 7.89 -8.36 -9.60
CA VAL A 270 7.09 -8.77 -8.45
C VAL A 270 7.78 -9.98 -7.82
N ASP A 271 8.20 -9.87 -6.57
CA ASP A 271 8.94 -10.91 -5.86
C ASP A 271 8.02 -11.73 -4.97
N TYR A 272 8.19 -13.05 -5.00
CA TYR A 272 7.50 -13.97 -4.10
C TYR A 272 8.51 -14.71 -3.23
N PHE A 273 8.32 -14.62 -1.92
CA PHE A 273 9.17 -15.18 -0.89
C PHE A 273 8.42 -16.27 -0.14
N ARG A 274 8.84 -17.52 -0.32
CA ARG A 274 8.26 -18.67 0.36
C ARG A 274 8.91 -18.86 1.73
N ASN A 275 8.09 -19.03 2.75
CA ASN A 275 8.50 -19.33 4.12
C ASN A 275 8.94 -20.79 4.24
N THR A 276 10.21 -20.98 4.59
CA THR A 276 10.86 -22.29 4.68
C THR A 276 10.57 -23.03 5.98
N GLY A 277 9.88 -22.41 6.95
CA GLY A 277 9.50 -23.02 8.23
C GLY A 277 10.61 -23.06 9.28
N ASP A 278 11.83 -22.69 8.93
CA ASP A 278 12.96 -22.44 9.83
C ASP A 278 13.14 -20.94 10.12
N ARG A 279 12.02 -20.21 10.08
CA ARG A 279 11.92 -18.76 10.28
C ARG A 279 12.62 -17.93 9.20
N ARG A 280 12.91 -18.51 8.03
CA ARG A 280 13.51 -17.84 6.87
C ARG A 280 12.60 -17.85 5.66
N PHE A 281 13.02 -17.10 4.64
CA PHE A 281 12.39 -17.02 3.33
C PHE A 281 13.39 -17.37 2.23
N THR A 282 12.85 -17.94 1.15
CA THR A 282 13.57 -18.11 -0.13
C THR A 282 12.78 -17.45 -1.24
N LEU A 283 13.48 -16.67 -2.08
CA LEU A 283 12.89 -16.15 -3.31
C LEU A 283 12.47 -17.32 -4.21
N ALA A 284 11.20 -17.34 -4.60
CA ALA A 284 10.54 -18.41 -5.35
C ALA A 284 9.74 -17.88 -6.55
N THR A 285 10.05 -16.67 -7.02
CA THR A 285 9.36 -15.96 -8.12
C THR A 285 9.29 -16.77 -9.42
N GLU A 286 10.37 -17.46 -9.78
CA GLU A 286 10.42 -18.28 -11.00
C GLU A 286 9.62 -19.58 -10.83
N GLU A 287 9.81 -20.26 -9.72
CA GLU A 287 9.09 -21.49 -9.37
C GLU A 287 7.58 -21.26 -9.22
N ALA A 288 7.19 -20.07 -8.78
CA ALA A 288 5.79 -19.66 -8.68
C ALA A 288 5.15 -19.29 -10.03
N GLY A 289 5.93 -19.25 -11.12
CA GLY A 289 5.42 -19.00 -12.47
C GLY A 289 5.10 -17.52 -12.77
N ILE A 290 5.59 -16.58 -11.96
CA ILE A 290 5.31 -15.14 -12.09
C ILE A 290 6.51 -14.32 -12.55
N LYS A 291 7.59 -14.98 -13.00
CA LYS A 291 8.74 -14.30 -13.61
C LYS A 291 8.29 -13.48 -14.82
N GLY A 292 8.67 -12.19 -14.85
CA GLY A 292 8.27 -11.26 -15.90
C GLY A 292 6.91 -10.59 -15.68
N ILE A 293 6.18 -10.95 -14.61
CA ILE A 293 5.14 -10.09 -14.05
C ILE A 293 5.85 -9.00 -13.25
N THR A 294 5.95 -7.81 -13.83
CA THR A 294 6.68 -6.66 -13.29
C THR A 294 5.72 -5.51 -12.96
N GLY A 295 6.20 -4.50 -12.24
CA GLY A 295 5.40 -3.36 -11.85
C GLY A 295 4.30 -3.71 -10.84
N GLY A 296 3.75 -2.68 -10.20
CA GLY A 296 2.71 -2.84 -9.18
C GLY A 296 2.89 -1.82 -8.09
N LEU A 297 2.13 -0.72 -8.14
CA LEU A 297 2.19 0.28 -7.10
C LEU A 297 1.46 -0.20 -5.83
N ASN A 298 0.41 -1.01 -5.99
CA ASN A 298 -0.41 -1.54 -4.90
C ASN A 298 -0.92 -2.94 -5.27
N MET A 299 -1.13 -3.78 -4.26
CA MET A 299 -1.65 -5.14 -4.38
C MET A 299 -2.61 -5.48 -3.25
N VAL A 300 -3.57 -6.37 -3.52
CA VAL A 300 -4.56 -6.85 -2.55
C VAL A 300 -4.91 -8.31 -2.85
N GLN A 301 -5.07 -9.12 -1.80
CA GLN A 301 -5.46 -10.51 -1.94
C GLN A 301 -6.97 -10.75 -1.83
N ALA A 302 -7.43 -11.85 -2.42
CA ALA A 302 -8.76 -12.43 -2.21
C ALA A 302 -8.76 -13.88 -2.69
N ASP A 303 -9.71 -14.69 -2.23
CA ASP A 303 -10.10 -15.93 -2.91
C ASP A 303 -11.30 -15.57 -3.81
N TYR A 304 -11.02 -15.18 -5.06
CA TYR A 304 -12.08 -14.62 -5.91
C TYR A 304 -13.00 -15.70 -6.50
N ASN A 305 -12.56 -16.95 -6.51
CA ASN A 305 -13.29 -18.06 -7.12
C ASN A 305 -13.84 -19.07 -6.08
N ASN A 306 -13.69 -18.78 -4.78
CA ASN A 306 -14.11 -19.57 -3.63
C ASN A 306 -13.50 -20.99 -3.57
N ASP A 307 -12.34 -21.20 -4.17
CA ASP A 307 -11.66 -22.50 -4.21
C ASP A 307 -10.84 -22.83 -2.95
N GLY A 308 -10.70 -21.87 -2.03
CA GLY A 308 -9.93 -22.00 -0.80
C GLY A 308 -8.48 -21.55 -0.91
N CYS A 309 -8.08 -20.94 -2.02
CA CYS A 309 -6.71 -20.56 -2.30
C CYS A 309 -6.63 -19.05 -2.55
N ILE A 310 -5.72 -18.39 -1.84
CA ILE A 310 -5.62 -16.93 -1.93
C ILE A 310 -4.98 -16.52 -3.26
N ASP A 311 -5.71 -15.74 -4.04
CA ASP A 311 -5.29 -15.07 -5.27
C ASP A 311 -4.77 -13.65 -5.01
N VAL A 312 -4.12 -13.05 -6.02
CA VAL A 312 -3.51 -11.72 -5.91
C VAL A 312 -3.95 -10.82 -7.05
N LEU A 313 -4.42 -9.63 -6.72
CA LEU A 313 -4.62 -8.53 -7.66
C LEU A 313 -3.48 -7.51 -7.52
N ILE A 314 -2.86 -7.13 -8.64
CA ILE A 314 -1.81 -6.12 -8.70
C ILE A 314 -2.30 -4.96 -9.56
N THR A 315 -2.40 -3.78 -8.96
CA THR A 315 -2.76 -2.53 -9.63
C THR A 315 -1.51 -1.77 -10.10
N ARG A 316 -1.60 -1.16 -11.27
CA ARG A 316 -0.47 -0.52 -11.98
C ARG A 316 -0.87 0.78 -12.65
N GLY A 317 0.15 1.62 -12.89
CA GLY A 317 0.07 2.78 -13.78
C GLY A 317 -0.31 4.09 -13.09
N ALA A 318 -0.83 4.05 -11.87
CA ALA A 318 -1.02 5.27 -11.09
C ALA A 318 0.32 6.02 -10.87
N TRP A 319 0.23 7.35 -10.72
CA TRP A 319 1.35 8.32 -10.69
C TRP A 319 2.09 8.55 -12.02
N LEU A 320 1.84 7.72 -13.03
CA LEU A 320 2.48 7.83 -14.36
C LEU A 320 1.65 8.65 -15.37
N HIS A 321 0.48 9.14 -14.96
CA HIS A 321 -0.39 10.01 -15.76
C HIS A 321 -0.73 9.41 -17.14
N ASP A 322 -0.35 10.06 -18.25
CA ASP A 322 -0.64 9.60 -19.62
C ASP A 322 0.09 8.29 -19.97
N LYS A 323 1.24 8.05 -19.34
CA LYS A 323 2.00 6.80 -19.41
C LYS A 323 1.44 5.72 -18.51
N GLY A 324 0.50 6.03 -17.63
CA GLY A 324 -0.08 5.08 -16.68
C GLY A 324 -1.07 4.08 -17.25
N GLN A 325 -1.16 3.91 -18.57
CA GLN A 325 -2.11 3.00 -19.21
C GLN A 325 -1.60 1.55 -19.17
N HIS A 326 -1.31 1.07 -17.97
CA HIS A 326 -0.75 -0.26 -17.71
C HIS A 326 -1.84 -1.21 -17.25
N PRO A 327 -1.88 -2.45 -17.75
CA PRO A 327 -2.84 -3.42 -17.27
C PRO A 327 -2.53 -3.88 -15.85
N MET A 328 -3.58 -4.02 -15.04
CA MET A 328 -3.53 -4.77 -13.78
C MET A 328 -3.27 -6.26 -14.04
N SER A 329 -2.83 -7.01 -13.03
CA SER A 329 -2.75 -8.48 -13.07
C SER A 329 -3.66 -9.09 -12.02
N LEU A 330 -4.51 -10.04 -12.41
CA LEU A 330 -5.14 -10.98 -11.49
C LEU A 330 -4.42 -12.32 -11.61
N LEU A 331 -3.69 -12.67 -10.55
CA LEU A 331 -2.91 -13.89 -10.43
C LEU A 331 -3.72 -14.89 -9.62
N ARG A 332 -4.33 -15.86 -10.31
CA ARG A 332 -5.01 -16.96 -9.65
C ARG A 332 -3.99 -17.92 -9.06
N ASN A 333 -4.10 -18.23 -7.78
CA ASN A 333 -3.26 -19.22 -7.12
C ASN A 333 -3.72 -20.64 -7.51
N ASN A 334 -2.79 -21.54 -7.80
CA ASN A 334 -3.07 -22.93 -8.12
C ASN A 334 -3.08 -23.83 -6.86
N CYS A 335 -3.20 -23.21 -5.67
CA CYS A 335 -3.27 -23.84 -4.35
C CYS A 335 -1.97 -24.47 -3.83
N ASP A 336 -0.86 -24.27 -4.53
CA ASP A 336 0.45 -24.83 -4.21
C ASP A 336 1.57 -23.76 -4.15
N GLY A 337 1.16 -22.48 -4.11
CA GLY A 337 2.07 -21.35 -4.15
C GLY A 337 2.66 -21.09 -5.54
N THR A 338 2.03 -21.59 -6.60
CA THR A 338 2.22 -21.16 -7.98
C THR A 338 1.01 -20.40 -8.48
N PHE A 339 1.18 -19.53 -9.48
CA PHE A 339 0.13 -18.65 -9.96
C PHE A 339 -0.07 -18.73 -11.47
N THR A 340 -1.25 -18.32 -11.92
CA THR A 340 -1.60 -18.15 -13.34
C THR A 340 -2.24 -16.78 -13.51
N ASP A 341 -1.70 -15.95 -14.40
CA ASP A 341 -2.38 -14.71 -14.78
C ASP A 341 -3.67 -15.05 -15.54
N VAL A 342 -4.80 -14.63 -14.97
CA VAL A 342 -6.14 -14.85 -15.52
C VAL A 342 -6.80 -13.54 -15.92
N THR A 343 -6.09 -12.41 -15.94
CA THR A 343 -6.65 -11.05 -16.12
C THR A 343 -7.59 -10.94 -17.32
N ALA A 344 -7.14 -11.42 -18.48
CA ALA A 344 -7.94 -11.41 -19.70
C ALA A 344 -9.07 -12.44 -19.66
N ALA A 345 -8.82 -13.63 -19.10
CA ALA A 345 -9.81 -14.70 -19.01
C ALA A 345 -10.95 -14.35 -18.04
N ALA A 346 -10.64 -13.60 -16.98
CA ALA A 346 -11.57 -13.10 -15.98
C ALA A 346 -12.40 -11.91 -16.48
N GLY A 347 -12.06 -11.33 -17.63
CA GLY A 347 -12.82 -10.22 -18.23
C GLY A 347 -12.52 -8.83 -17.64
N ILE A 348 -11.44 -8.70 -16.86
CA ILE A 348 -11.07 -7.43 -16.21
C ILE A 348 -9.91 -6.70 -16.89
N LEU A 349 -9.35 -7.25 -17.99
CA LEU A 349 -8.26 -6.62 -18.73
C LEU A 349 -8.68 -5.24 -19.26
N ASN A 350 -7.97 -4.21 -18.81
CA ASN A 350 -8.07 -2.83 -19.26
C ASN A 350 -6.73 -2.12 -19.04
N ASN A 351 -6.55 -0.95 -19.66
CA ASN A 351 -5.32 -0.17 -19.59
C ASN A 351 -5.59 1.18 -18.90
N TYR A 352 -6.04 1.15 -17.64
CA TYR A 352 -6.24 2.35 -16.83
C TYR A 352 -5.14 2.50 -15.75
N PRO A 353 -4.84 3.73 -15.30
CA PRO A 353 -3.91 3.98 -14.21
C PRO A 353 -4.54 3.61 -12.86
N THR A 354 -4.61 2.31 -12.60
CA THR A 354 -5.24 1.72 -11.43
C THR A 354 -4.39 1.98 -10.18
N GLN A 355 -5.03 2.47 -9.12
CA GLN A 355 -4.37 2.97 -7.90
C GLN A 355 -4.76 2.16 -6.65
N THR A 356 -6.02 1.76 -6.57
CA THR A 356 -6.58 1.07 -5.41
C THR A 356 -7.64 0.09 -5.84
N ALA A 357 -7.83 -0.95 -5.04
CA ALA A 357 -8.85 -1.96 -5.23
C ALA A 357 -9.33 -2.46 -3.87
N VAL A 358 -10.62 -2.82 -3.78
CA VAL A 358 -11.19 -3.44 -2.59
C VAL A 358 -12.16 -4.55 -2.99
N TRP A 359 -12.01 -5.70 -2.35
CA TRP A 359 -12.87 -6.87 -2.50
C TRP A 359 -13.96 -6.83 -1.44
N ALA A 360 -15.21 -7.04 -1.86
CA ALA A 360 -16.35 -7.21 -0.95
C ALA A 360 -17.48 -7.94 -1.68
N ASP A 361 -18.37 -8.59 -0.94
CA ASP A 361 -19.61 -9.14 -1.50
C ASP A 361 -20.68 -8.05 -1.50
N TYR A 362 -20.76 -7.24 -2.57
CA TYR A 362 -21.64 -6.06 -2.60
C TYR A 362 -23.10 -6.42 -2.86
N ASN A 363 -23.36 -7.59 -3.46
CA ASN A 363 -24.71 -8.04 -3.78
C ASN A 363 -25.23 -9.16 -2.86
N ASN A 364 -24.44 -9.57 -1.86
CA ASN A 364 -24.72 -10.61 -0.87
C ASN A 364 -24.99 -11.99 -1.51
N ASP A 365 -24.28 -12.33 -2.59
CA ASP A 365 -24.43 -13.61 -3.29
C ASP A 365 -23.39 -14.69 -2.89
N GLY A 366 -22.51 -14.37 -1.95
CA GLY A 366 -21.47 -15.27 -1.43
C GLY A 366 -20.20 -15.27 -2.26
N LEU A 367 -20.10 -14.43 -3.29
CA LEU A 367 -18.92 -14.26 -4.13
C LEU A 367 -18.29 -12.88 -3.87
N LEU A 368 -16.97 -12.80 -3.91
CA LEU A 368 -16.29 -11.51 -3.83
C LEU A 368 -16.38 -10.78 -5.17
N ASP A 369 -16.93 -9.57 -5.12
CA ASP A 369 -16.93 -8.57 -6.17
C ASP A 369 -15.71 -7.63 -6.01
N LEU A 370 -15.41 -6.86 -7.04
CA LEU A 370 -14.20 -6.04 -7.10
C LEU A 370 -14.49 -4.58 -7.47
N PHE A 371 -14.20 -3.66 -6.56
CA PHE A 371 -14.11 -2.23 -6.89
C PHE A 371 -12.66 -1.89 -7.26
N VAL A 372 -12.44 -1.15 -8.34
CA VAL A 372 -11.12 -0.62 -8.72
C VAL A 372 -11.20 0.88 -8.98
N GLY A 373 -10.34 1.65 -8.30
CA GLY A 373 -10.18 3.09 -8.47
C GLY A 373 -9.00 3.46 -9.37
N ASN A 374 -9.21 4.44 -10.26
CA ASN A 374 -8.23 4.92 -11.22
C ASN A 374 -7.80 6.37 -10.92
N GLU A 375 -6.56 6.70 -11.28
CA GLU A 375 -6.04 8.07 -11.21
C GLU A 375 -6.24 8.84 -12.52
N ILE A 376 -7.45 9.36 -12.72
CA ILE A 376 -7.78 10.11 -13.95
C ILE A 376 -7.63 11.62 -13.72
N VAL A 377 -6.52 12.17 -14.21
CA VAL A 377 -6.18 13.62 -14.15
C VAL A 377 -6.49 14.34 -15.48
N ARG A 378 -7.75 14.72 -15.68
CA ARG A 378 -8.23 15.32 -16.94
C ARG A 378 -7.65 16.70 -17.26
N ASP A 379 -7.12 17.40 -16.26
CA ASP A 379 -6.46 18.69 -16.40
C ASP A 379 -5.00 18.56 -16.91
N LYS A 380 -4.37 17.41 -16.71
CA LYS A 380 -2.99 17.13 -17.13
C LYS A 380 -2.90 16.24 -18.38
N VAL A 381 -3.89 15.38 -18.58
CA VAL A 381 -3.87 14.35 -19.62
C VAL A 381 -5.17 14.40 -20.42
N ALA A 382 -5.04 14.38 -21.74
CA ALA A 382 -6.17 14.27 -22.65
C ALA A 382 -6.70 12.82 -22.67
N TRP A 383 -7.56 12.51 -21.71
CA TRP A 383 -8.28 11.23 -21.67
C TRP A 383 -9.47 11.22 -22.64
N PRO A 384 -9.79 10.08 -23.27
CA PRO A 384 -11.06 9.93 -23.99
C PRO A 384 -12.27 10.38 -23.17
N ASP A 385 -13.28 10.89 -23.87
CA ASP A 385 -14.55 11.22 -23.27
C ASP A 385 -15.14 9.97 -22.61
N ASN A 386 -15.61 10.12 -21.37
CA ASN A 386 -16.15 9.04 -20.53
C ASN A 386 -15.12 7.99 -20.03
N THR A 387 -13.80 8.24 -20.06
CA THR A 387 -12.85 7.38 -19.34
C THR A 387 -13.26 7.24 -17.87
N PRO A 388 -13.48 6.01 -17.36
CA PRO A 388 -14.06 5.82 -16.03
C PRO A 388 -13.02 6.06 -14.93
N ASN A 389 -13.40 6.81 -13.89
CA ASN A 389 -12.56 6.97 -12.70
C ASN A 389 -12.53 5.71 -11.84
N PHE A 390 -13.50 4.81 -12.01
CA PHE A 390 -13.57 3.55 -11.29
C PHE A 390 -14.27 2.48 -12.12
N ARG A 391 -14.11 1.22 -11.73
CA ARG A 391 -14.91 0.08 -12.21
C ARG A 391 -15.48 -0.65 -11.00
N LEU A 392 -16.69 -1.20 -11.11
CA LEU A 392 -17.25 -2.12 -10.13
C LEU A 392 -17.62 -3.41 -10.84
N TYR A 393 -16.87 -4.45 -10.58
CA TYR A 393 -16.97 -5.75 -11.21
C TYR A 393 -17.77 -6.71 -10.34
N ILE A 394 -18.90 -7.21 -10.85
CA ILE A 394 -19.65 -8.30 -10.21
C ILE A 394 -19.09 -9.65 -10.67
N ASN A 395 -18.89 -10.53 -9.71
CA ASN A 395 -18.45 -11.89 -9.95
C ASN A 395 -19.58 -12.73 -10.54
N ASN A 396 -19.33 -13.34 -11.70
CA ASN A 396 -20.34 -14.15 -12.38
C ASN A 396 -20.48 -15.56 -11.77
N GLY A 397 -19.53 -15.98 -10.92
CA GLY A 397 -19.49 -17.31 -10.30
C GLY A 397 -18.84 -18.39 -11.18
N ASP A 398 -18.29 -18.01 -12.33
CA ASP A 398 -17.59 -18.89 -13.27
C ASP A 398 -16.12 -18.48 -13.49
N GLY A 399 -15.60 -17.64 -12.59
CA GLY A 399 -14.25 -17.07 -12.66
C GLY A 399 -14.15 -15.83 -13.57
N THR A 400 -15.27 -15.34 -14.11
CA THR A 400 -15.33 -14.10 -14.88
C THR A 400 -16.09 -12.99 -14.14
N PHE A 401 -15.88 -11.75 -14.59
CA PHE A 401 -16.50 -10.57 -14.03
C PHE A 401 -17.27 -9.74 -15.07
N THR A 402 -18.28 -9.02 -14.59
CA THR A 402 -19.03 -8.04 -15.38
C THR A 402 -18.89 -6.66 -14.74
N ASP A 403 -18.41 -5.66 -15.46
CA ASP A 403 -18.44 -4.28 -14.96
C ASP A 403 -19.87 -3.73 -14.98
N VAL A 404 -20.36 -3.32 -13.82
CA VAL A 404 -21.69 -2.74 -13.59
C VAL A 404 -21.60 -1.32 -13.05
N GLY A 405 -20.41 -0.72 -12.95
CA GLY A 405 -20.17 0.60 -12.36
C GLY A 405 -21.17 1.68 -12.78
N PRO A 406 -21.49 1.85 -14.09
CA PRO A 406 -22.46 2.84 -14.54
C PRO A 406 -23.89 2.62 -14.04
N GLU A 407 -24.25 1.41 -13.63
CA GLU A 407 -25.61 1.06 -13.20
C GLU A 407 -25.80 1.16 -11.70
N THR A 408 -24.73 1.29 -10.90
CA THR A 408 -24.79 1.15 -9.44
C THR A 408 -25.32 2.40 -8.74
N GLY A 409 -25.23 3.56 -9.37
CA GLY A 409 -25.53 4.86 -8.75
C GLY A 409 -24.32 5.51 -8.06
N ILE A 410 -23.14 4.88 -8.11
CA ILE A 410 -21.89 5.49 -7.68
C ILE A 410 -21.50 6.58 -8.69
N ASP A 411 -21.31 7.81 -8.21
CA ASP A 411 -20.78 8.92 -9.00
C ASP A 411 -19.58 9.53 -8.26
N VAL A 412 -18.38 9.20 -8.76
CA VAL A 412 -17.12 9.71 -8.22
C VAL A 412 -16.16 10.04 -9.36
N SER A 413 -15.44 11.16 -9.22
CA SER A 413 -14.48 11.61 -10.22
C SER A 413 -13.26 12.27 -9.63
N GLY A 414 -12.10 12.10 -10.28
CA GLY A 414 -10.83 12.66 -9.84
C GLY A 414 -9.81 11.56 -9.56
N MET A 415 -8.79 11.87 -8.77
CA MET A 415 -7.73 10.95 -8.40
C MET A 415 -8.18 10.10 -7.22
N ILE A 416 -8.75 8.92 -7.49
CA ILE A 416 -9.09 7.97 -6.42
C ILE A 416 -7.78 7.40 -5.87
N LYS A 417 -7.50 7.62 -4.58
CA LYS A 417 -6.25 7.19 -3.93
C LYS A 417 -6.40 5.99 -2.99
N GLY A 418 -7.59 5.84 -2.41
CA GLY A 418 -7.91 4.73 -1.51
C GLY A 418 -9.39 4.37 -1.59
N ALA A 419 -9.70 3.10 -1.33
CA ALA A 419 -11.06 2.59 -1.21
C ALA A 419 -11.11 1.55 -0.09
N ALA A 420 -12.21 1.54 0.67
CA ALA A 420 -12.45 0.58 1.73
C ALA A 420 -13.93 0.21 1.78
N ALA A 421 -14.25 -1.02 2.19
CA ALA A 421 -15.61 -1.52 2.29
C ALA A 421 -15.86 -2.16 3.66
N ASP A 422 -17.00 -1.84 4.27
CA ASP A 422 -17.52 -2.44 5.50
C ASP A 422 -19.04 -2.15 5.60
N ASP A 423 -19.77 -2.86 6.45
CA ASP A 423 -21.19 -2.63 6.76
C ASP A 423 -21.29 -1.64 7.94
N TYR A 424 -21.00 -0.35 7.66
CA TYR A 424 -20.82 0.68 8.70
C TYR A 424 -22.11 0.97 9.50
N ASN A 425 -23.27 0.69 8.90
CA ASN A 425 -24.57 0.94 9.51
C ASN A 425 -25.25 -0.36 10.04
N LYS A 426 -24.57 -1.51 9.90
CA LYS A 426 -25.02 -2.84 10.32
C LYS A 426 -26.31 -3.33 9.64
N ASP A 427 -26.65 -2.82 8.47
CA ASP A 427 -27.83 -3.26 7.71
C ASP A 427 -27.61 -4.55 6.93
N GLY A 428 -26.37 -5.05 6.90
CA GLY A 428 -25.97 -6.30 6.27
C GLY A 428 -25.52 -6.15 4.81
N TRP A 429 -25.40 -4.92 4.29
CA TRP A 429 -24.85 -4.65 2.97
C TRP A 429 -23.47 -3.98 3.10
N GLN A 430 -22.52 -4.41 2.27
CA GLN A 430 -21.19 -3.80 2.25
C GLN A 430 -21.28 -2.41 1.61
N ASP A 431 -20.92 -1.39 2.38
CA ASP A 431 -20.82 0.00 1.95
C ASP A 431 -19.43 0.32 1.41
N LEU A 432 -19.26 1.47 0.77
CA LEU A 432 -17.99 1.85 0.12
C LEU A 432 -17.56 3.26 0.51
N PHE A 433 -16.38 3.38 1.11
CA PHE A 433 -15.68 4.64 1.30
C PHE A 433 -14.62 4.83 0.20
N VAL A 434 -14.54 6.03 -0.37
CA VAL A 434 -13.57 6.38 -1.42
C VAL A 434 -12.85 7.68 -1.08
N SER A 435 -11.53 7.60 -0.98
CA SER A 435 -10.61 8.73 -0.83
C SER A 435 -10.30 9.34 -2.20
N VAL A 436 -10.52 10.66 -2.34
CA VAL A 436 -10.35 11.37 -3.62
C VAL A 436 -9.42 12.56 -3.45
N MET A 437 -8.16 12.42 -3.86
CA MET A 437 -7.16 13.46 -3.67
C MET A 437 -7.53 14.74 -4.42
N GLY A 438 -7.60 15.85 -3.68
CA GLY A 438 -7.95 17.18 -4.18
C GLY A 438 -9.46 17.45 -4.23
N LYS A 439 -10.31 16.55 -3.70
CA LYS A 439 -11.77 16.68 -3.68
C LYS A 439 -12.36 16.11 -2.38
N PRO A 440 -13.65 16.38 -2.09
CA PRO A 440 -14.34 15.70 -1.01
C PRO A 440 -14.32 14.17 -1.14
N ASN A 441 -14.00 13.50 -0.04
CA ASN A 441 -14.13 12.04 0.09
C ASN A 441 -15.60 11.61 -0.01
N ARG A 442 -15.82 10.33 -0.34
CA ARG A 442 -17.17 9.80 -0.59
C ARG A 442 -17.50 8.61 0.29
N LEU A 443 -18.70 8.61 0.89
CA LEU A 443 -19.36 7.44 1.44
C LEU A 443 -20.56 7.08 0.58
N PHE A 444 -20.54 5.87 0.06
CA PHE A 444 -21.64 5.28 -0.68
C PHE A 444 -22.29 4.22 0.18
N ARG A 445 -23.51 4.51 0.65
CA ARG A 445 -24.33 3.50 1.35
C ARG A 445 -24.95 2.56 0.33
N ASN A 446 -24.73 1.27 0.49
CA ASN A 446 -25.38 0.23 -0.28
C ASN A 446 -26.83 0.07 0.20
N VAL A 447 -27.79 0.18 -0.72
CA VAL A 447 -29.23 0.08 -0.43
C VAL A 447 -29.83 -1.21 -0.97
N GLY A 448 -28.96 -2.21 -1.21
CA GLY A 448 -29.30 -3.52 -1.72
C GLY A 448 -29.13 -3.67 -3.23
N ALA A 449 -29.36 -4.88 -3.73
CA ALA A 449 -29.19 -5.21 -5.14
C ALA A 449 -30.52 -5.27 -5.92
N LYS A 450 -30.48 -4.84 -7.19
CA LYS A 450 -31.54 -5.07 -8.17
C LYS A 450 -31.07 -6.18 -9.13
N GLY A 451 -31.55 -7.39 -8.92
CA GLY A 451 -30.92 -8.56 -9.53
C GLY A 451 -29.53 -8.74 -8.93
N LYS A 452 -28.49 -8.89 -9.76
CA LYS A 452 -27.09 -8.96 -9.31
C LYS A 452 -26.41 -7.59 -9.10
N ILE A 453 -27.05 -6.49 -9.50
CA ILE A 453 -26.41 -5.17 -9.51
C ILE A 453 -26.67 -4.46 -8.19
N PRO A 454 -25.65 -4.22 -7.34
CA PRO A 454 -25.79 -3.45 -6.11
C PRO A 454 -26.13 -1.99 -6.43
N LYS A 455 -26.87 -1.34 -5.52
CA LYS A 455 -27.29 0.06 -5.64
C LYS A 455 -26.73 0.86 -4.49
N PHE A 456 -26.17 2.02 -4.81
CA PHE A 456 -25.55 2.89 -3.83
C PHE A 456 -26.19 4.28 -3.84
N VAL A 457 -26.15 4.92 -2.68
CA VAL A 457 -26.52 6.32 -2.48
C VAL A 457 -25.34 7.04 -1.84
N ASP A 458 -24.91 8.17 -2.42
CA ASP A 458 -23.94 9.05 -1.78
C ASP A 458 -24.56 9.67 -0.52
N VAL A 459 -23.99 9.36 0.63
CA VAL A 459 -24.40 9.88 1.95
C VAL A 459 -23.33 10.76 2.58
N SER A 460 -22.26 11.13 1.85
CA SER A 460 -21.05 11.78 2.39
C SER A 460 -21.35 13.01 3.23
N GLN A 461 -22.22 13.90 2.72
CA GLN A 461 -22.61 15.12 3.41
C GLN A 461 -23.47 14.83 4.65
N GLN A 462 -24.42 13.89 4.55
CA GLN A 462 -25.27 13.50 5.68
C GLN A 462 -24.44 12.84 6.78
N ALA A 463 -23.48 12.00 6.40
CA ALA A 463 -22.61 11.26 7.29
C ALA A 463 -21.51 12.14 7.91
N GLY A 464 -21.18 13.28 7.28
CA GLY A 464 -20.18 14.23 7.78
C GLY A 464 -18.74 13.92 7.39
N ILE A 465 -18.50 13.24 6.27
CA ILE A 465 -17.18 12.64 5.95
C ILE A 465 -16.55 13.08 4.62
N GLU A 466 -16.47 14.39 4.41
CA GLU A 466 -15.89 14.98 3.18
C GLU A 466 -14.39 15.33 3.29
N GLN A 467 -13.80 15.28 4.49
CA GLN A 467 -12.41 15.70 4.76
C GLN A 467 -11.47 14.51 5.01
N PRO A 468 -10.13 14.70 4.90
CA PRO A 468 -9.43 15.87 4.35
C PRO A 468 -9.58 15.95 2.82
N VAL A 469 -9.32 17.12 2.23
CA VAL A 469 -9.46 17.33 0.77
C VAL A 469 -8.27 16.75 0.01
N MET A 470 -7.05 16.97 0.49
CA MET A 470 -5.88 16.22 0.00
C MET A 470 -5.79 14.94 0.79
N SER A 471 -6.63 13.97 0.45
CA SER A 471 -6.68 12.64 1.06
C SER A 471 -5.90 11.60 0.28
N PHE A 472 -5.52 10.51 0.94
CA PHE A 472 -4.81 9.41 0.29
C PHE A 472 -5.25 8.03 0.81
N THR A 473 -4.59 7.52 1.84
CA THR A 473 -4.84 6.22 2.46
C THR A 473 -6.14 6.25 3.26
N CYS A 474 -6.89 5.15 3.27
CA CYS A 474 -8.09 5.02 4.10
C CYS A 474 -8.41 3.56 4.46
N TRP A 475 -9.15 3.35 5.54
CA TRP A 475 -9.70 2.04 5.94
C TRP A 475 -10.88 2.16 6.91
N PHE A 476 -11.59 1.05 7.08
CA PHE A 476 -12.54 0.81 8.17
C PHE A 476 -11.91 -0.06 9.26
N PHE A 477 -12.22 0.22 10.52
CA PHE A 477 -11.80 -0.53 11.71
C PHE A 477 -12.66 -0.12 12.91
N ASP A 478 -12.63 -0.87 14.01
CA ASP A 478 -13.26 -0.48 15.28
C ASP A 478 -12.14 -0.15 16.27
N TYR A 479 -11.78 1.13 16.40
CA TYR A 479 -10.60 1.52 17.19
C TYR A 479 -10.89 1.56 18.69
N ASN A 480 -12.16 1.73 19.07
CA ASN A 480 -12.60 1.90 20.45
C ASN A 480 -13.37 0.69 21.01
N ASN A 481 -13.45 -0.41 20.24
CA ASN A 481 -14.18 -1.63 20.55
C ASN A 481 -15.65 -1.37 20.97
N ASP A 482 -16.32 -0.39 20.35
CA ASP A 482 -17.74 -0.10 20.60
C ASP A 482 -18.71 -0.91 19.71
N GLY A 483 -18.13 -1.70 18.81
CA GLY A 483 -18.77 -2.58 17.86
C GLY A 483 -19.13 -1.91 16.54
N TRP A 484 -18.89 -0.60 16.34
CA TRP A 484 -19.20 0.11 15.11
C TRP A 484 -17.93 0.38 14.29
N PRO A 485 -17.92 0.08 12.98
CA PRO A 485 -16.78 0.44 12.13
C PRO A 485 -16.62 1.96 12.02
N ASP A 486 -15.48 2.45 12.46
CA ASP A 486 -14.95 3.80 12.30
C ASP A 486 -14.15 3.93 11.00
N ILE A 487 -13.85 5.17 10.59
CA ILE A 487 -13.07 5.44 9.38
C ILE A 487 -11.81 6.23 9.74
N PHE A 488 -10.66 5.74 9.29
CA PHE A 488 -9.46 6.56 9.20
C PHE A 488 -9.21 6.94 7.73
N VAL A 489 -8.86 8.20 7.50
CA VAL A 489 -8.38 8.68 6.19
C VAL A 489 -7.22 9.65 6.40
N SER A 490 -6.10 9.40 5.71
CA SER A 490 -4.90 10.23 5.85
C SER A 490 -5.03 11.55 5.10
N GLY A 491 -4.33 12.57 5.62
CA GLY A 491 -4.04 13.81 4.90
C GLY A 491 -2.70 13.72 4.18
N TYR A 492 -2.65 14.25 2.95
CA TYR A 492 -1.53 14.13 2.02
C TYR A 492 -1.17 15.49 1.39
N TRP A 493 -1.04 16.51 2.23
CA TRP A 493 -0.44 17.79 1.80
C TRP A 493 0.20 18.56 2.97
N ALA A 494 1.47 18.89 2.84
CA ALA A 494 2.23 19.78 3.70
C ALA A 494 3.55 20.10 3.01
N ALA A 495 4.02 21.34 3.12
CA ALA A 495 5.40 21.67 2.79
C ALA A 495 6.30 21.34 3.99
N MET A 496 7.55 20.94 3.74
CA MET A 496 8.52 20.64 4.81
C MET A 496 8.60 21.70 5.92
N PRO A 497 8.60 23.03 5.62
CA PRO A 497 8.58 24.05 6.67
C PRO A 497 7.42 23.90 7.68
N ASN A 498 6.25 23.45 7.23
CA ASN A 498 5.10 23.23 8.11
C ASN A 498 5.24 21.98 8.98
N ILE A 499 5.91 20.93 8.48
CA ILE A 499 6.25 19.76 9.31
C ILE A 499 7.24 20.17 10.41
N VAL A 500 8.26 20.96 10.05
CA VAL A 500 9.25 21.46 11.01
C VAL A 500 8.61 22.32 12.09
N ARG A 501 7.63 23.16 11.74
CA ARG A 501 6.85 23.95 12.71
C ARG A 501 6.21 23.09 13.80
N GLU A 502 5.73 21.88 13.48
CA GLU A 502 5.17 20.99 14.51
C GLU A 502 6.24 20.51 15.50
N TYR A 503 7.47 20.25 15.04
CA TYR A 503 8.59 19.85 15.90
C TYR A 503 9.19 20.98 16.73
N ILE A 504 9.00 22.25 16.35
CA ILE A 504 9.55 23.40 17.09
C ILE A 504 8.49 24.17 17.90
N GLY A 505 7.31 23.60 18.08
CA GLY A 505 6.24 24.18 18.89
C GLY A 505 5.45 25.32 18.21
N GLU A 506 5.55 25.45 16.88
CA GLU A 506 4.84 26.46 16.07
C GLU A 506 3.65 25.88 15.29
N LYS A 507 2.99 24.85 15.85
CA LYS A 507 1.90 24.09 15.21
C LYS A 507 0.78 24.97 14.67
N ASP A 508 0.42 26.06 15.35
CA ASP A 508 -0.64 26.99 14.91
C ASP A 508 -0.34 27.67 13.57
N GLN A 509 0.94 27.72 13.17
CA GLN A 509 1.38 28.26 11.88
C GLN A 509 1.53 27.18 10.80
N ALA A 510 1.49 25.89 11.20
CA ALA A 510 1.71 24.76 10.31
C ALA A 510 0.48 24.50 9.44
N LYS A 511 0.60 24.83 8.15
CA LYS A 511 -0.42 24.58 7.13
C LYS A 511 -0.24 23.21 6.49
N GLY A 512 -1.33 22.47 6.40
CA GLY A 512 -1.36 21.16 5.76
C GLY A 512 -2.69 20.44 5.98
N ASP A 513 -2.90 19.37 5.22
CA ASP A 513 -3.99 18.42 5.41
C ASP A 513 -3.56 17.36 6.43
N ARG A 514 -4.24 17.36 7.57
CA ARG A 514 -4.09 16.40 8.66
C ARG A 514 -5.03 15.21 8.45
N PRO A 515 -4.73 14.01 8.96
CA PRO A 515 -5.64 12.88 8.87
C PRO A 515 -6.99 13.18 9.55
N ARG A 516 -7.98 12.35 9.24
CA ARG A 516 -9.26 12.29 9.94
C ARG A 516 -9.50 10.90 10.48
N LEU A 517 -9.77 10.84 11.78
CA LEU A 517 -10.37 9.69 12.44
C LEU A 517 -11.83 10.02 12.75
N TYR A 518 -12.73 9.36 12.05
CA TYR A 518 -14.16 9.53 12.15
C TYR A 518 -14.74 8.42 13.01
N ARG A 519 -15.18 8.77 14.22
CA ARG A 519 -15.92 7.84 15.08
C ARG A 519 -17.34 7.68 14.55
N ASN A 520 -17.78 6.46 14.36
CA ASN A 520 -19.15 6.14 13.97
C ASN A 520 -20.11 6.38 15.14
N ASN A 521 -21.18 7.14 14.94
CA ASN A 521 -22.15 7.46 15.99
C ASN A 521 -23.26 6.39 16.13
N GLY A 522 -23.29 5.38 15.24
CA GLY A 522 -24.31 4.32 15.22
C GLY A 522 -25.67 4.76 14.66
N ASP A 523 -25.78 5.97 14.12
CA ASP A 523 -26.99 6.54 13.54
C ASP A 523 -26.84 6.89 12.05
N GLY A 524 -25.74 6.43 11.43
CA GLY A 524 -25.37 6.73 10.06
C GLY A 524 -24.55 8.02 9.90
N THR A 525 -24.18 8.69 11.00
CA THR A 525 -23.29 9.85 11.01
C THR A 525 -21.97 9.56 11.71
N PHE A 526 -20.98 10.42 11.46
CA PHE A 526 -19.65 10.31 12.06
C PHE A 526 -19.24 11.60 12.76
N THR A 527 -18.38 11.46 13.77
CA THR A 527 -17.74 12.57 14.48
C THR A 527 -16.23 12.55 14.22
N ASP A 528 -15.66 13.65 13.73
CA ASP A 528 -14.20 13.82 13.66
C ASP A 528 -13.61 13.95 15.07
N VAL A 529 -12.90 12.91 15.51
CA VAL A 529 -12.24 12.82 16.83
C VAL A 529 -10.71 12.97 16.73
N SER A 530 -10.17 13.39 15.58
CA SER A 530 -8.72 13.37 15.32
C SER A 530 -7.88 14.13 16.35
N ARG A 531 -8.38 15.26 16.86
CA ARG A 531 -7.69 16.04 17.89
C ARG A 531 -7.72 15.37 19.26
N GLU A 532 -8.88 14.82 19.64
CA GLU A 532 -9.05 14.05 20.88
C GLU A 532 -8.12 12.83 20.89
N MET A 533 -7.96 12.21 19.73
CA MET A 533 -7.14 11.01 19.54
C MET A 533 -5.65 11.31 19.32
N HIS A 534 -5.22 12.57 19.45
CA HIS A 534 -3.84 13.05 19.25
C HIS A 534 -3.28 12.86 17.82
N LEU A 535 -4.14 12.72 16.82
CA LEU A 535 -3.79 12.51 15.41
C LEU A 535 -3.75 13.80 14.57
N ASP A 536 -3.96 14.97 15.18
CA ASP A 536 -3.88 16.28 14.51
C ASP A 536 -2.42 16.63 14.16
N LYS A 537 -1.77 15.86 13.29
CA LYS A 537 -0.35 15.95 12.91
C LYS A 537 -0.20 15.93 11.38
N LEU A 538 0.85 16.56 10.85
CA LEU A 538 1.17 16.53 9.42
C LEU A 538 2.02 15.28 9.10
N LEU A 539 1.39 14.29 8.45
CA LEU A 539 1.97 12.94 8.30
C LEU A 539 2.38 12.59 6.86
N LEU A 540 1.68 13.11 5.84
CA LEU A 540 1.94 12.78 4.43
C LEU A 540 1.92 11.29 4.11
N THR A 541 0.97 10.55 4.70
CA THR A 541 0.88 9.10 4.59
C THR A 541 0.44 8.65 3.20
N MET A 542 1.13 7.65 2.63
CA MET A 542 0.78 7.03 1.34
C MET A 542 0.33 5.57 1.49
N GLY A 543 1.11 4.77 2.20
CA GLY A 543 0.76 3.39 2.54
C GLY A 543 0.65 3.24 4.05
N ALA A 544 -0.24 2.38 4.50
CA ALA A 544 -0.46 2.14 5.92
C ALA A 544 -1.31 0.89 6.12
N ASN A 545 -1.19 0.31 7.30
CA ASN A 545 -2.06 -0.76 7.76
C ASN A 545 -2.17 -0.72 9.29
N PHE A 546 -3.08 -1.54 9.83
CA PHE A 546 -3.35 -1.63 11.27
C PHE A 546 -3.28 -3.09 11.74
N GLY A 547 -3.07 -3.27 13.04
CA GLY A 547 -2.90 -4.55 13.71
C GLY A 547 -2.91 -4.38 15.23
N ASP A 548 -2.63 -5.43 15.98
CA ASP A 548 -2.61 -5.40 17.46
C ASP A 548 -1.16 -5.70 17.89
N LEU A 549 -0.38 -4.65 18.16
CA LEU A 549 1.08 -4.71 18.23
C LEU A 549 1.57 -5.40 19.49
N ASP A 550 0.84 -5.28 20.58
CA ASP A 550 1.19 -5.88 21.87
C ASP A 550 0.13 -6.86 22.39
N ASN A 551 -0.79 -7.28 21.52
CA ASN A 551 -1.89 -8.21 21.82
C ASN A 551 -2.79 -7.74 22.98
N ASP A 552 -2.91 -6.44 23.22
CA ASP A 552 -3.75 -5.90 24.30
C ASP A 552 -5.24 -5.83 23.92
N GLY A 553 -5.60 -6.18 22.69
CA GLY A 553 -6.97 -6.20 22.19
C GLY A 553 -7.41 -4.86 21.57
N TRP A 554 -6.53 -3.87 21.49
CA TRP A 554 -6.76 -2.59 20.82
C TRP A 554 -5.98 -2.53 19.50
N LEU A 555 -6.58 -1.91 18.47
CA LEU A 555 -5.91 -1.80 17.18
C LEU A 555 -4.98 -0.59 17.13
N ASP A 556 -3.73 -0.86 16.78
CA ASP A 556 -2.64 0.06 16.49
C ASP A 556 -2.47 0.24 14.99
N PHE A 557 -1.66 1.20 14.56
CA PHE A 557 -1.39 1.36 13.14
C PHE A 557 -0.02 1.96 12.82
N TYR A 558 0.48 1.58 11.65
CA TYR A 558 1.74 2.05 11.11
C TYR A 558 1.52 2.78 9.79
N LEU A 559 2.13 3.95 9.68
CA LEU A 559 1.98 4.86 8.56
C LEU A 559 3.32 5.01 7.83
N GLY A 560 3.34 4.56 6.58
CA GLY A 560 4.37 4.89 5.61
C GLY A 560 4.20 6.32 5.13
N THR A 561 5.22 7.15 5.39
CA THR A 561 5.20 8.60 5.17
C THR A 561 6.17 9.03 4.07
N GLY A 562 6.18 10.32 3.76
CA GLY A 562 7.13 10.95 2.84
C GLY A 562 6.58 11.06 1.43
N ALA A 563 6.15 12.26 1.02
CA ALA A 563 5.56 12.45 -0.32
C ALA A 563 6.57 12.23 -1.46
N ALA A 564 6.07 12.11 -2.70
CA ALA A 564 6.89 11.75 -3.88
C ALA A 564 8.23 12.52 -4.05
N PRO A 565 8.34 13.86 -3.81
CA PRO A 565 9.61 14.58 -3.92
C PRO A 565 10.74 14.00 -3.04
N LEU A 566 11.95 13.90 -3.58
CA LEU A 566 13.14 13.36 -2.90
C LEU A 566 13.46 14.04 -1.56
N ASN A 567 13.14 15.32 -1.42
CA ASN A 567 13.47 16.12 -0.24
C ASN A 567 12.43 16.05 0.89
N ASN A 568 11.34 15.28 0.74
CA ASN A 568 10.41 15.00 1.83
C ASN A 568 10.93 13.85 2.69
N ILE A 569 12.01 14.11 3.43
CA ILE A 569 12.66 13.16 4.32
C ILE A 569 12.07 13.35 5.71
N VAL A 570 11.10 12.50 6.06
CA VAL A 570 10.38 12.52 7.33
C VAL A 570 10.23 11.08 7.84
N PRO A 571 10.16 10.87 9.16
CA PRO A 571 10.07 9.52 9.71
C PRO A 571 8.67 8.92 9.50
N ASN A 572 8.62 7.65 9.11
CA ASN A 572 7.43 6.82 9.24
C ASN A 572 6.92 6.79 10.69
N ARG A 573 5.62 6.59 10.88
CA ARG A 573 4.97 6.80 12.20
C ARG A 573 4.19 5.59 12.67
N MET A 574 4.44 5.16 13.90
CA MET A 574 3.72 4.07 14.57
C MET A 574 2.91 4.63 15.74
N PHE A 575 1.64 4.29 15.78
CA PHE A 575 0.70 4.76 16.78
C PHE A 575 0.10 3.57 17.51
N ARG A 576 0.28 3.53 18.83
CA ARG A 576 -0.29 2.52 19.72
C ARG A 576 -1.58 3.07 20.33
N SER A 577 -2.65 2.30 20.33
CA SER A 577 -3.90 2.65 21.00
C SER A 577 -3.72 2.64 22.51
N HIS A 578 -4.14 3.73 23.16
CA HIS A 578 -4.24 3.80 24.61
C HIS A 578 -5.67 3.45 25.03
N GLU A 579 -6.00 2.16 24.94
CA GLU A 579 -7.32 1.62 25.28
C GLU A 579 -8.49 2.31 24.53
N GLY A 580 -8.29 2.67 23.26
CA GLY A 580 -9.30 3.33 22.44
C GLY A 580 -9.63 4.78 22.84
N LYS A 581 -8.87 5.37 23.78
CA LYS A 581 -9.08 6.75 24.25
C LYS A 581 -8.31 7.79 23.44
N TYR A 582 -7.10 7.45 23.03
CA TYR A 582 -6.21 8.23 22.16
C TYR A 582 -5.08 7.32 21.67
N PHE A 583 -4.22 7.83 20.78
CA PHE A 583 -3.05 7.09 20.32
C PHE A 583 -1.75 7.68 20.88
N ASP A 584 -0.93 6.82 21.44
CA ASP A 584 0.45 7.11 21.84
C ASP A 584 1.36 7.00 20.61
N ASP A 585 2.23 7.99 20.39
CA ASP A 585 3.26 7.90 19.37
C ASP A 585 4.44 7.06 19.86
N VAL A 586 4.62 5.86 19.29
CA VAL A 586 5.66 4.91 19.69
C VAL A 586 6.77 4.77 18.65
N THR A 587 6.87 5.74 17.73
CA THR A 587 7.83 5.71 16.62
C THR A 587 9.27 5.49 17.06
N THR A 588 9.75 6.26 18.05
CA THR A 588 11.18 6.26 18.40
C THR A 588 11.54 5.20 19.44
N SER A 589 10.64 4.88 20.37
CA SER A 589 10.81 3.76 21.30
C SER A 589 10.76 2.41 20.59
N GLY A 590 9.83 2.27 19.64
CA GLY A 590 9.65 1.07 18.83
C GLY A 590 10.71 0.90 17.74
N GLY A 591 11.39 1.98 17.32
CA GLY A 591 12.36 1.94 16.22
C GLY A 591 11.72 1.95 14.82
N PHE A 592 10.51 2.50 14.70
CA PHE A 592 9.73 2.56 13.45
C PHE A 592 9.99 3.81 12.59
N GLY A 593 10.86 4.71 13.05
CA GLY A 593 11.10 6.02 12.42
C GLY A 593 11.87 5.99 11.10
N HIS A 594 11.58 5.07 10.18
CA HIS A 594 12.32 4.96 8.93
C HIS A 594 12.21 6.26 8.11
N LEU A 595 13.34 6.82 7.67
CA LEU A 595 13.41 8.11 6.96
C LEU A 595 13.23 8.01 5.44
N GLN A 596 13.38 6.81 4.87
CA GLN A 596 12.95 6.57 3.49
C GLN A 596 11.44 6.40 3.45
N LYS A 597 10.87 6.67 2.28
CA LYS A 597 9.42 6.69 2.05
C LYS A 597 8.81 5.29 2.24
N GLY A 598 7.72 5.23 3.00
CA GLY A 598 7.00 4.00 3.31
C GLY A 598 5.75 3.79 2.46
N HIS A 599 5.50 2.55 2.05
CA HIS A 599 4.34 2.16 1.23
C HIS A 599 3.60 0.95 1.80
N GLY A 600 3.55 -0.19 1.10
CA GLY A 600 2.77 -1.34 1.54
C GLY A 600 3.20 -1.81 2.93
N VAL A 601 2.23 -1.89 3.86
CA VAL A 601 2.41 -2.37 5.23
C VAL A 601 1.56 -3.62 5.47
N ALA A 602 2.11 -4.60 6.18
CA ALA A 602 1.36 -5.76 6.67
C ALA A 602 1.73 -6.06 8.14
N PHE A 603 0.73 -6.42 8.93
CA PHE A 603 0.87 -6.92 10.29
C PHE A 603 0.64 -8.43 10.28
N ALA A 604 1.56 -9.23 10.82
CA ALA A 604 1.37 -10.67 10.85
C ALA A 604 2.24 -11.33 11.90
N ASP A 605 1.71 -12.35 12.58
CA ASP A 605 2.56 -13.29 13.32
C ASP A 605 3.18 -14.29 12.33
N ILE A 606 4.21 -13.81 11.64
CA ILE A 606 4.80 -14.44 10.45
C ILE A 606 5.67 -15.65 10.77
N ASP A 607 6.23 -15.71 11.99
CA ASP A 607 7.01 -16.84 12.49
C ASP A 607 6.28 -17.69 13.55
N ASN A 608 4.97 -17.48 13.70
CA ASN A 608 4.06 -18.22 14.57
C ASN A 608 4.53 -18.27 16.03
N ASP A 609 5.04 -17.15 16.55
CA ASP A 609 5.48 -17.02 17.93
C ASP A 609 4.44 -16.34 18.85
N GLY A 610 3.29 -15.98 18.30
CA GLY A 610 2.17 -15.36 19.00
C GLY A 610 2.18 -13.84 18.97
N ASN A 611 3.18 -13.19 18.39
CA ASN A 611 3.26 -11.72 18.34
C ASN A 611 3.14 -11.23 16.90
N GLN A 612 2.39 -10.16 16.67
CA GLN A 612 2.31 -9.56 15.35
C GLN A 612 3.60 -8.79 15.05
N ASP A 613 4.27 -9.19 13.98
CA ASP A 613 5.37 -8.46 13.38
C ASP A 613 4.87 -7.46 12.34
N VAL A 614 5.72 -6.50 11.96
CA VAL A 614 5.39 -5.48 10.96
C VAL A 614 6.35 -5.57 9.78
N LEU A 615 5.81 -5.72 8.57
CA LEU A 615 6.57 -5.67 7.33
C LEU A 615 6.17 -4.44 6.54
N GLU A 616 7.15 -3.78 5.93
CA GLU A 616 6.91 -2.59 5.10
C GLU A 616 7.77 -2.60 3.83
N VAL A 617 7.16 -2.25 2.70
CA VAL A 617 7.87 -1.89 1.47
C VAL A 617 8.34 -0.45 1.59
N ILE A 618 9.65 -0.29 1.58
CA ILE A 618 10.32 0.99 1.60
C ILE A 618 10.79 1.34 0.19
N GLY A 619 10.57 2.58 -0.19
CA GLY A 619 11.06 3.16 -1.42
C GLY A 619 10.11 4.24 -1.93
N GLY A 620 10.52 5.01 -2.92
CA GLY A 620 9.77 6.18 -3.41
C GLY A 620 9.57 6.15 -4.92
N ALA A 621 9.15 7.27 -5.49
CA ALA A 621 8.85 7.36 -6.92
C ALA A 621 10.12 7.38 -7.80
N PHE A 622 11.20 7.97 -7.30
CA PHE A 622 12.44 8.14 -8.06
C PHE A 622 13.30 6.87 -8.04
N THR A 623 14.13 6.70 -9.05
CA THR A 623 15.14 5.61 -9.08
C THR A 623 16.08 5.67 -7.86
N ALA A 624 16.46 6.87 -7.43
CA ALA A 624 17.27 7.08 -6.22
C ALA A 624 16.54 6.78 -4.91
N ASP A 625 15.22 6.58 -4.92
CA ASP A 625 14.46 6.18 -3.74
C ASP A 625 14.38 4.65 -3.59
N ARG A 626 15.02 3.86 -4.46
CA ARG A 626 15.01 2.40 -4.29
C ARG A 626 15.61 2.00 -2.95
N PHE A 627 14.91 1.12 -2.24
CA PHE A 627 15.33 0.66 -0.92
C PHE A 627 14.95 -0.81 -0.66
N TRP A 628 15.47 -1.34 0.45
CA TRP A 628 15.17 -2.69 0.93
C TRP A 628 13.86 -2.68 1.75
N PRO A 629 13.03 -3.73 1.70
CA PRO A 629 11.90 -3.84 2.62
C PRO A 629 12.42 -4.03 4.05
N VAL A 630 11.60 -3.65 5.02
CA VAL A 630 11.88 -3.86 6.44
C VAL A 630 10.94 -4.90 7.02
N PHE A 631 11.45 -5.69 7.96
CA PHE A 631 10.69 -6.64 8.77
C PHE A 631 11.04 -6.37 10.23
N PHE A 632 10.21 -5.55 10.87
CA PHE A 632 10.28 -5.23 12.29
C PHE A 632 9.77 -6.41 13.12
N LYS A 633 10.70 -7.22 13.65
CA LYS A 633 10.39 -8.34 14.54
C LYS A 633 9.98 -7.79 15.91
N ASN A 634 8.82 -8.25 16.36
CA ASN A 634 8.24 -7.92 17.65
C ASN A 634 9.02 -8.58 18.80
N PRO A 635 9.40 -7.84 19.85
CA PRO A 635 10.08 -8.40 21.02
C PRO A 635 9.17 -9.26 21.93
N GLY A 636 7.85 -9.13 21.77
CA GLY A 636 6.81 -9.76 22.57
C GLY A 636 6.49 -9.01 23.86
N HIS A 637 5.21 -9.06 24.26
CA HIS A 637 4.66 -8.24 25.36
C HIS A 637 4.00 -9.05 26.47
N GLY A 638 3.96 -10.38 26.35
CA GLY A 638 3.44 -11.28 27.38
C GLY A 638 1.91 -11.37 27.45
N ASN A 639 1.21 -10.72 26.53
CA ASN A 639 -0.24 -10.85 26.36
C ASN A 639 -0.61 -12.08 25.51
N HIS A 640 -1.87 -12.47 25.62
CA HIS A 640 -2.47 -13.64 25.01
C HIS A 640 -3.22 -13.27 23.73
N TRP A 641 -3.48 -14.29 22.90
CA TRP A 641 -4.09 -14.07 21.59
C TRP A 641 -4.96 -15.24 21.15
N ILE A 642 -5.75 -15.03 20.09
CA ILE A 642 -6.42 -16.09 19.33
C ILE A 642 -6.24 -15.83 17.83
N LYS A 643 -6.03 -16.90 17.06
CA LYS A 643 -6.09 -16.88 15.60
C LYS A 643 -7.33 -17.61 15.09
N LEU A 644 -8.02 -17.02 14.12
CA LEU A 644 -9.25 -17.58 13.56
C LEU A 644 -9.08 -17.86 12.06
N SER A 645 -9.44 -19.08 11.65
CA SER A 645 -9.66 -19.46 10.26
C SER A 645 -11.17 -19.62 10.05
N LEU A 646 -11.83 -18.55 9.58
CA LEU A 646 -13.25 -18.59 9.27
C LEU A 646 -13.45 -19.17 7.86
N VAL A 647 -14.36 -20.13 7.74
CA VAL A 647 -14.65 -20.80 6.46
C VAL A 647 -16.12 -20.61 6.09
N GLY A 648 -16.37 -19.71 5.13
CA GLY A 648 -17.70 -19.47 4.57
C GLY A 648 -18.23 -20.67 3.79
N VAL A 649 -19.55 -20.86 3.84
CA VAL A 649 -20.30 -21.87 3.09
C VAL A 649 -21.33 -21.17 2.18
N HIS A 650 -22.08 -20.23 2.73
CA HIS A 650 -22.94 -19.29 2.02
C HIS A 650 -22.27 -17.94 1.86
N ALA A 651 -21.52 -17.50 2.87
CA ALA A 651 -20.58 -16.40 2.76
C ALA A 651 -19.41 -16.77 1.83
N ASN A 652 -18.69 -15.75 1.34
CA ASN A 652 -17.43 -15.95 0.63
C ASN A 652 -16.43 -16.79 1.47
N ARG A 653 -15.55 -17.53 0.80
CA ARG A 653 -14.79 -18.63 1.40
C ARG A 653 -13.96 -18.22 2.62
N PHE A 654 -13.35 -17.05 2.59
CA PHE A 654 -12.52 -16.49 3.67
C PHE A 654 -13.28 -15.53 4.58
N ALA A 655 -14.61 -15.47 4.46
CA ALA A 655 -15.49 -14.67 5.29
C ALA A 655 -15.15 -13.17 5.33
N VAL A 656 -14.61 -12.61 4.25
CA VAL A 656 -14.33 -11.17 4.12
C VAL A 656 -15.63 -10.39 4.35
N GLY A 657 -15.61 -9.45 5.29
CA GLY A 657 -16.77 -8.72 5.80
C GLY A 657 -17.44 -9.34 7.03
N ALA A 658 -16.97 -10.48 7.55
CA ALA A 658 -17.50 -11.05 8.79
C ALA A 658 -17.15 -10.18 9.99
N MET A 659 -18.16 -9.88 10.83
CA MET A 659 -17.98 -9.17 12.09
C MET A 659 -17.78 -10.18 13.22
N ILE A 660 -16.74 -9.99 14.00
CA ILE A 660 -16.30 -10.86 15.09
C ILE A 660 -16.44 -10.10 16.39
N ARG A 661 -17.04 -10.72 17.40
CA ARG A 661 -16.99 -10.27 18.80
C ARG A 661 -16.35 -11.35 19.65
N VAL A 662 -15.27 -10.99 20.35
CA VAL A 662 -14.62 -11.82 21.36
C VAL A 662 -14.90 -11.22 22.73
N ARG A 663 -15.62 -11.96 23.57
CA ARG A 663 -15.83 -11.58 24.97
C ARG A 663 -14.80 -12.27 25.85
N ILE A 664 -14.10 -11.47 26.64
CA ILE A 664 -13.14 -11.95 27.64
C ILE A 664 -13.46 -11.39 29.02
N THR A 665 -12.88 -12.01 30.04
CA THR A 665 -12.82 -11.48 31.40
C THR A 665 -11.35 -11.31 31.79
N GLU A 666 -10.97 -10.07 32.04
CA GLU A 666 -9.61 -9.66 32.42
C GLU A 666 -9.70 -8.89 33.74
N GLU A 667 -8.91 -9.28 34.74
CA GLU A 667 -8.94 -8.67 36.08
C GLU A 667 -10.35 -8.59 36.71
N GLY A 668 -11.22 -9.56 36.40
CA GLY A 668 -12.60 -9.60 36.89
C GLY A 668 -13.56 -8.63 36.18
N LYS A 669 -13.13 -7.96 35.11
CA LYS A 669 -13.96 -7.11 34.25
C LYS A 669 -14.16 -7.79 32.90
N SER A 670 -15.41 -7.84 32.45
CA SER A 670 -15.71 -8.29 31.10
C SER A 670 -15.52 -7.14 30.10
N ARG A 671 -14.89 -7.44 28.97
CA ARG A 671 -14.84 -6.54 27.80
C ARG A 671 -15.07 -7.33 26.52
N ASP A 672 -15.65 -6.65 25.54
CA ASP A 672 -15.85 -7.16 24.19
C ASP A 672 -14.77 -6.55 23.28
N ILE A 673 -14.19 -7.38 22.40
CA ILE A 673 -13.20 -6.99 21.39
C ILE A 673 -13.82 -7.28 20.03
N TYR A 674 -13.78 -6.29 19.13
CA TYR A 674 -14.46 -6.36 17.84
C TYR A 674 -13.47 -6.34 16.68
N ARG A 675 -13.69 -7.18 15.66
CA ARG A 675 -12.88 -7.21 14.44
C ARG A 675 -13.76 -7.48 13.22
N THR A 676 -13.38 -6.91 12.08
CA THR A 676 -13.92 -7.28 10.77
C THR A 676 -12.86 -8.04 10.00
N VAL A 677 -13.22 -9.12 9.30
CA VAL A 677 -12.29 -9.78 8.37
C VAL A 677 -12.12 -8.91 7.12
N ASN A 678 -10.95 -8.33 6.96
CA ASN A 678 -10.58 -7.55 5.78
C ASN A 678 -9.06 -7.60 5.55
N SER A 679 -8.60 -7.04 4.42
CA SER A 679 -7.18 -6.93 4.09
C SER A 679 -6.43 -5.85 4.89
N GLY A 680 -7.17 -4.96 5.56
CA GLY A 680 -6.65 -3.84 6.32
C GLY A 680 -6.64 -2.53 5.53
N GLY A 681 -5.47 -1.89 5.45
CA GLY A 681 -5.26 -0.55 4.91
C GLY A 681 -5.00 -0.45 3.40
N SER A 682 -4.11 0.46 3.00
CA SER A 682 -3.78 0.72 1.60
C SER A 682 -2.33 0.31 1.28
N PHE A 683 -2.07 -0.10 0.03
CA PHE A 683 -0.78 -0.57 -0.49
C PHE A 683 -0.31 -1.91 0.05
N GLY A 684 -0.70 -2.29 1.26
CA GLY A 684 -0.36 -3.57 1.85
C GLY A 684 -1.57 -4.29 2.41
N ALA A 685 -1.42 -5.59 2.59
CA ALA A 685 -2.48 -6.42 3.09
C ALA A 685 -2.00 -7.51 4.04
N THR A 686 -2.71 -7.58 5.16
CA THR A 686 -2.54 -8.55 6.25
C THR A 686 -3.32 -9.82 5.93
N THR A 687 -2.93 -10.97 6.48
CA THR A 687 -3.65 -12.24 6.30
C THR A 687 -5.14 -12.10 6.63
N LEU A 688 -5.99 -12.77 5.85
CA LEU A 688 -7.44 -12.84 6.09
C LEU A 688 -7.82 -13.75 7.27
N ARG A 689 -6.83 -14.31 7.97
CA ARG A 689 -7.02 -15.11 9.19
C ARG A 689 -6.77 -14.21 10.41
N PRO A 690 -7.82 -13.68 11.08
CA PRO A 690 -7.63 -12.68 12.12
C PRO A 690 -6.76 -13.20 13.26
N HIS A 691 -5.82 -12.37 13.68
CA HIS A 691 -5.08 -12.51 14.92
C HIS A 691 -5.57 -11.43 15.88
N ILE A 692 -6.17 -11.84 16.99
CA ILE A 692 -6.85 -10.96 17.95
C ILE A 692 -6.14 -11.06 19.30
N GLY A 693 -5.61 -9.94 19.81
CA GLY A 693 -5.07 -9.83 21.15
C GLY A 693 -6.18 -9.94 22.20
N LEU A 694 -5.84 -10.50 23.36
CA LEU A 694 -6.75 -10.78 24.47
C LEU A 694 -6.30 -10.11 25.77
N GLY A 695 -5.23 -9.32 25.74
CA GLY A 695 -4.54 -8.84 26.94
C GLY A 695 -4.06 -10.00 27.80
N THR A 696 -4.31 -9.93 29.10
CA THR A 696 -3.94 -10.96 30.08
C THR A 696 -4.96 -12.10 30.20
N ALA A 697 -6.05 -12.09 29.42
CA ALA A 697 -7.04 -13.15 29.46
C ALA A 697 -6.53 -14.45 28.81
N THR A 698 -6.51 -15.54 29.59
CA THR A 698 -6.07 -16.88 29.14
C THR A 698 -7.20 -17.71 28.53
N VAL A 699 -8.44 -17.23 28.65
CA VAL A 699 -9.63 -17.87 28.10
C VAL A 699 -10.60 -16.83 27.55
N ILE A 700 -11.33 -17.23 26.52
CA ILE A 700 -12.42 -16.47 25.92
C ILE A 700 -13.74 -17.04 26.47
N ASP A 701 -14.60 -16.13 26.93
CA ASP A 701 -15.92 -16.46 27.51
C ASP A 701 -16.95 -16.72 26.42
N GLU A 702 -16.88 -15.98 25.31
CA GLU A 702 -17.80 -16.11 24.20
C GLU A 702 -17.16 -15.59 22.90
N LEU A 703 -17.27 -16.36 21.82
CA LEU A 703 -16.93 -15.95 20.47
C LEU A 703 -18.22 -15.86 19.65
N GLU A 704 -18.46 -14.72 19.01
CA GLU A 704 -19.60 -14.50 18.13
C GLU A 704 -19.14 -14.05 16.75
N ILE A 705 -19.70 -14.66 15.70
CA ILE A 705 -19.47 -14.30 14.31
C ILE A 705 -20.81 -13.92 13.68
N ARG A 706 -20.86 -12.77 13.00
CA ARG A 706 -21.90 -12.43 12.03
C ARG A 706 -21.32 -12.60 10.63
N TRP A 707 -21.81 -13.59 9.91
CA TRP A 707 -21.35 -13.93 8.57
C TRP A 707 -21.89 -12.93 7.53
N PRO A 708 -21.06 -12.48 6.57
CA PRO A 708 -21.47 -11.59 5.50
C PRO A 708 -22.34 -12.33 4.49
N GLY A 709 -23.21 -11.63 3.78
CA GLY A 709 -24.13 -12.24 2.81
C GLY A 709 -25.31 -12.99 3.47
N SER A 710 -25.03 -14.09 4.19
CA SER A 710 -26.06 -14.91 4.83
C SER A 710 -26.72 -14.24 6.03
N GLY A 711 -26.00 -13.33 6.70
CA GLY A 711 -26.44 -12.69 7.94
C GLY A 711 -26.52 -13.66 9.13
N LEU A 712 -26.03 -14.90 8.99
CA LEU A 712 -26.03 -15.88 10.06
C LEU A 712 -25.22 -15.35 11.24
N ARG A 713 -25.78 -15.48 12.45
CA ARG A 713 -25.08 -15.18 13.70
C ARG A 713 -24.82 -16.48 14.46
N GLU A 714 -23.56 -16.81 14.66
CA GLU A 714 -23.13 -17.98 15.42
C GLU A 714 -22.39 -17.57 16.68
N THR A 715 -22.69 -18.25 17.79
CA THR A 715 -22.08 -17.99 19.09
C THR A 715 -21.54 -19.28 19.67
N VAL A 716 -20.25 -19.29 19.99
CA VAL A 716 -19.56 -20.39 20.68
C VAL A 716 -19.25 -19.92 22.10
N LYS A 717 -19.79 -20.65 23.09
CA LYS A 717 -19.55 -20.34 24.51
C LYS A 717 -18.27 -20.99 25.01
N GLY A 718 -17.59 -20.27 25.89
CA GLY A 718 -16.35 -20.70 26.52
C GLY A 718 -16.51 -21.82 27.57
N PRO A 719 -15.39 -22.25 28.15
CA PRO A 719 -14.05 -21.67 27.97
C PRO A 719 -13.42 -22.09 26.63
N ILE A 720 -13.02 -21.10 25.82
CA ILE A 720 -12.14 -21.30 24.65
C ILE A 720 -10.74 -20.88 25.07
N LEU A 721 -9.73 -21.70 24.82
CA LEU A 721 -8.36 -21.42 25.28
C LEU A 721 -7.72 -20.33 24.42
N ALA A 722 -6.96 -19.43 25.05
CA ALA A 722 -6.06 -18.52 24.35
C ALA A 722 -4.81 -19.25 23.81
N ASP A 723 -3.96 -18.49 23.12
CA ASP A 723 -2.68 -18.91 22.53
C ASP A 723 -2.84 -20.08 21.55
N ALA A 724 -3.94 -20.05 20.81
CA ALA A 724 -4.34 -21.13 19.93
C ALA A 724 -5.01 -20.62 18.65
N SER A 725 -4.89 -21.44 17.61
CA SER A 725 -5.57 -21.24 16.33
C SER A 725 -6.80 -22.14 16.25
N TYR A 726 -7.91 -21.58 15.77
CA TYR A 726 -9.17 -22.30 15.59
C TYR A 726 -9.74 -22.11 14.20
N GLU A 727 -10.34 -23.16 13.67
CA GLU A 727 -11.20 -23.12 12.50
C GLU A 727 -12.67 -23.10 12.94
N LEU A 728 -13.46 -22.21 12.34
CA LEU A 728 -14.92 -22.19 12.45
C LEU A 728 -15.51 -22.16 11.05
N ARG A 729 -16.31 -23.17 10.73
CA ARG A 729 -17.05 -23.23 9.47
C ARG A 729 -18.48 -22.74 9.68
N GLU A 730 -18.96 -21.91 8.75
CA GLU A 730 -20.30 -21.33 8.78
C GLU A 730 -21.38 -22.42 8.93
N GLY A 731 -22.21 -22.28 9.96
CA GLY A 731 -23.35 -23.15 10.25
C GLY A 731 -23.02 -24.38 11.11
N GLU A 732 -21.76 -24.64 11.45
CA GLU A 732 -21.38 -25.76 12.31
C GLU A 732 -21.51 -25.47 13.81
N GLY A 733 -21.46 -24.20 14.23
CA GLY A 733 -21.59 -23.80 15.63
C GLY A 733 -20.53 -24.37 16.58
N SER A 734 -19.41 -24.87 16.07
CA SER A 734 -18.34 -25.47 16.88
C SER A 734 -16.95 -25.18 16.36
N LEU A 735 -15.99 -24.98 17.28
CA LEU A 735 -14.59 -24.69 16.95
C LEU A 735 -13.77 -25.97 16.80
N LYS A 736 -12.93 -26.00 15.79
CA LYS A 736 -11.92 -27.04 15.58
C LYS A 736 -10.53 -26.46 15.82
N SER A 737 -9.82 -26.99 16.81
CA SER A 737 -8.43 -26.57 17.07
C SER A 737 -7.52 -26.94 15.90
N LEU A 738 -6.73 -25.97 15.44
CA LEU A 738 -5.70 -26.15 14.44
C LEU A 738 -4.37 -26.36 15.16
N ARG A 739 -3.64 -27.42 14.79
CA ARG A 739 -2.28 -27.60 15.30
C ARG A 739 -1.36 -26.56 14.66
N VAL A 740 -0.84 -25.65 15.46
CA VAL A 740 0.27 -24.79 15.05
C VAL A 740 1.48 -25.70 14.89
N SER A 741 2.05 -25.80 13.69
CA SER A 741 3.34 -26.45 13.49
C SER A 741 4.42 -25.56 14.10
N SER A 742 4.66 -25.70 15.41
CA SER A 742 5.76 -25.00 16.06
C SER A 742 7.07 -25.38 15.36
N ALA A 743 7.83 -24.38 14.91
CA ALA A 743 9.22 -24.59 14.51
C ALA A 743 9.92 -25.31 15.68
N GLN A 744 10.46 -26.50 15.41
CA GLN A 744 11.11 -27.33 16.43
C GLN A 744 12.13 -26.47 17.20
N SER A 745 11.90 -26.27 18.51
CA SER A 745 12.96 -25.74 19.37
C SER A 745 14.08 -26.79 19.38
N SER A 746 15.19 -26.50 18.72
CA SER A 746 16.41 -27.30 18.85
C SER A 746 17.02 -27.02 20.22
N THR A 747 16.46 -27.61 21.27
CA THR A 747 17.15 -27.79 22.55
C THR A 747 18.32 -28.74 22.30
N THR A 748 19.45 -28.19 21.89
CA THR A 748 20.74 -28.88 21.95
C THR A 748 21.19 -28.85 23.41
N THR A 749 20.78 -29.86 24.16
CA THR A 749 21.51 -30.26 25.37
C THR A 749 22.90 -30.69 24.94
N ARG A 750 23.93 -29.88 25.24
CA ARG A 750 25.32 -30.32 25.14
C ARG A 750 25.64 -31.30 26.27
N PRO A 751 26.38 -32.39 26.01
CA PRO A 751 27.03 -33.17 27.07
C PRO A 751 28.19 -32.40 27.73
#